data_AF-A0A1F4B080-F1
#
_entry.id   AF-A0A1F4B080-F1
#
_cell.length_a   1.000
_cell.length_b   1.000
_cell.length_c   1.000
_cell.angle_alpha   90.00
_cell.angle_beta   90.00
_cell.angle_gamma   90.00
#
_symmetry.space_group_name_H-M   'P 1'
#
loop_
_entity.id
_entity.type
_entity.pdbx_description
1 polymer ?
#
loop_
_entity_poly.entity_id
_entity_poly.type
_entity_poly.pdbx_seq_one_letter_code
_entity_poly.pdbx_strand_id
1 'polypeptide(L)'
;MTYTVEQHVALKRVTEFAASPCGSWLAVSVQRLDRDGAKYASDLWKVPTDGGAAVQLTRGDSKDSAPCFRHDGALAFLSNRLPNEVKPDEEAEKRMQVWLLPREGGEPRQLTDEPLGVESFRFAKGADRMVAFAPVIPGIEHDRQRETATARSKHGPSARRFRAQPVRHWDHWLHENPDLASTRLVAYDGSGQNRVDLTPEAQREFAIEPALDVSEDGRLAVATRHSIGKDRELDTTLLLVEIETRKARILGEAENVNLEAPVFSPDGRCIAATRVTRSPSVAIRPLATVIDVATGAMRSIAEGWDRWPQVENWSRDGRYLIATADDEGHTPVFRIAVADGAVERLTSRTAGGAHGHPVELPDGRIAAIRSTLLDAPECCVVAPRAESAPQPLARLSGFVSAEEWASVETFSTPSTDGTPIHGFLVKPRDSKGPLPLAFWIHGGPIGMDTDGWHWRWNPLLLVAQGYAVALPNPRGSTGFGQDFVQGIWGNVWGDQCYRDLMAVADALCTRTDVDAGRTMAMGGSFGGYMTNWIGTQTDRFACLVTHASIATMAQFTGVTDHPAWWYLEMGGENPYADPERFDRYAPIRQVSNWKTPALIIHGECDYRCPVNEALNLFEALQYHGVPSELLVFPDENHWILKPRNVVAWYEAVIEFIGRHLGR
;
A
#
# COMPACT_ATOMS: atom_id res chain seq x y z
N MET A 1 17.42 -20.12 -17.12
CA MET A 1 18.13 -19.39 -16.05
C MET A 1 17.26 -19.50 -14.81
N THR A 2 17.80 -19.89 -13.65
CA THR A 2 16.97 -20.13 -12.45
C THR A 2 16.81 -18.82 -11.69
N TYR A 3 15.61 -18.26 -11.67
CA TYR A 3 15.29 -17.07 -10.88
C TYR A 3 15.18 -17.46 -9.40
N THR A 4 16.05 -16.91 -8.54
CA THR A 4 16.11 -17.27 -7.11
C THR A 4 15.60 -16.16 -6.20
N VAL A 5 15.35 -16.50 -4.93
CA VAL A 5 14.88 -15.53 -3.93
C VAL A 5 15.95 -14.47 -3.66
N GLU A 6 17.23 -14.85 -3.60
CA GLU A 6 18.34 -13.92 -3.42
C GLU A 6 18.45 -12.94 -4.58
N GLN A 7 18.24 -13.43 -5.81
CA GLN A 7 18.20 -12.57 -6.99
C GLN A 7 17.03 -11.60 -6.90
N HIS A 8 15.84 -12.07 -6.52
CA HIS A 8 14.65 -11.23 -6.34
C HIS A 8 14.86 -10.14 -5.29
N VAL A 9 15.42 -10.49 -4.13
CA VAL A 9 15.72 -9.55 -3.03
C VAL A 9 16.82 -8.55 -3.42
N ALA A 10 17.75 -8.95 -4.28
CA ALA A 10 18.81 -8.08 -4.78
C ALA A 10 18.37 -7.13 -5.92
N LEU A 11 17.18 -7.33 -6.49
CA LEU A 11 16.64 -6.41 -7.50
C LEU A 11 16.47 -5.01 -6.92
N LYS A 12 16.72 -4.02 -7.77
CA LYS A 12 16.43 -2.63 -7.45
C LYS A 12 14.93 -2.39 -7.56
N ARG A 13 14.38 -1.57 -6.67
CA ARG A 13 12.93 -1.29 -6.63
C ARG A 13 12.68 0.16 -6.98
N VAL A 14 12.02 0.39 -8.12
CA VAL A 14 11.49 1.70 -8.49
C VAL A 14 10.25 1.95 -7.64
N THR A 15 10.27 2.99 -6.80
CA THR A 15 9.20 3.19 -5.80
C THR A 15 8.32 4.41 -6.09
N GLU A 16 8.91 5.54 -6.47
CA GLU A 16 8.20 6.80 -6.68
C GLU A 16 9.03 7.72 -7.58
N PHE A 17 8.42 8.77 -8.13
CA PHE A 17 9.14 9.80 -8.85
C PHE A 17 8.48 11.18 -8.75
N ALA A 18 9.25 12.21 -9.10
CA ALA A 18 8.73 13.53 -9.44
C ALA A 18 9.14 13.91 -10.86
N ALA A 19 8.21 14.51 -11.61
CA ALA A 19 8.51 15.08 -12.93
C ALA A 19 9.19 16.45 -12.76
N SER A 20 10.27 16.68 -13.50
CA SER A 20 10.91 18.01 -13.55
C SER A 20 9.93 19.07 -14.07
N PRO A 21 10.07 20.35 -13.66
CA PRO A 21 9.15 21.41 -14.10
C PRO A 21 9.05 21.59 -15.62
N CYS A 22 10.15 21.32 -16.34
CA CYS A 22 10.21 21.34 -17.80
C CYS A 22 9.76 20.01 -18.45
N GLY A 23 9.57 18.95 -17.65
CA GLY A 23 9.11 17.63 -18.08
C GLY A 23 10.09 16.82 -18.90
N SER A 24 11.34 17.25 -19.05
CA SER A 24 12.34 16.52 -19.84
C SER A 24 12.98 15.33 -19.11
N TRP A 25 12.76 15.22 -17.79
CA TRP A 25 13.23 14.09 -16.99
C TRP A 25 12.41 13.89 -15.71
N LEU A 26 12.49 12.67 -15.16
CA LEU A 26 11.91 12.27 -13.89
C LEU A 26 13.03 12.07 -12.85
N ALA A 27 12.86 12.59 -11.64
CA ALA A 27 13.64 12.23 -10.46
C ALA A 27 13.01 11.00 -9.82
N VAL A 28 13.64 9.84 -9.93
CA VAL A 28 13.11 8.54 -9.55
C VAL A 28 13.83 8.01 -8.32
N SER A 29 13.08 7.62 -7.29
CA SER A 29 13.63 6.91 -6.13
C SER A 29 13.78 5.42 -6.43
N VAL A 30 14.97 4.89 -6.17
CA VAL A 30 15.32 3.49 -6.41
C VAL A 30 15.90 2.88 -5.14
N GLN A 31 15.17 1.94 -4.54
CA GLN A 31 15.68 1.14 -3.43
C GLN A 31 16.63 0.05 -3.93
N ARG A 32 17.64 -0.25 -3.12
CA ARG A 32 18.56 -1.37 -3.32
C ARG A 32 19.05 -1.89 -1.97
N LEU A 33 19.63 -3.08 -1.95
CA LEU A 33 20.33 -3.54 -0.76
C LEU A 33 21.43 -2.55 -0.35
N ASP A 34 21.57 -2.37 0.96
CA ASP A 34 22.74 -1.71 1.54
C ASP A 34 23.99 -2.58 1.37
N ARG A 35 25.15 -2.07 1.78
CA ARG A 35 26.44 -2.75 1.58
C ARG A 35 26.52 -4.10 2.29
N ASP A 36 25.85 -4.24 3.42
CA ASP A 36 25.86 -5.44 4.26
C ASP A 36 24.75 -6.43 3.83
N GLY A 37 23.83 -6.01 2.96
CA GLY A 37 22.67 -6.79 2.52
C GLY A 37 21.63 -7.00 3.61
N ALA A 38 21.64 -6.18 4.67
CA ALA A 38 20.79 -6.32 5.84
C ALA A 38 19.50 -5.49 5.73
N LYS A 39 19.56 -4.35 5.02
CA LYS A 39 18.43 -3.44 4.83
C LYS A 39 18.42 -2.90 3.39
N TYR A 40 17.40 -2.10 3.08
CA TYR A 40 17.37 -1.32 1.85
C TYR A 40 17.85 0.11 2.11
N ALA A 41 18.76 0.58 1.26
CA ALA A 41 19.07 1.99 1.04
C ALA A 41 18.30 2.48 -0.19
N SER A 42 18.23 3.78 -0.42
CA SER A 42 17.63 4.33 -1.64
C SER A 42 18.41 5.49 -2.21
N ASP A 43 18.50 5.51 -3.53
CA ASP A 43 19.20 6.53 -4.30
C ASP A 43 18.22 7.19 -5.29
N LEU A 44 18.48 8.45 -5.63
CA LEU A 44 17.73 9.16 -6.66
C LEU A 44 18.41 9.02 -8.02
N TRP A 45 17.59 8.87 -9.06
CA TRP A 45 18.00 8.75 -10.46
C TRP A 45 17.30 9.79 -11.32
N LYS A 46 18.03 10.36 -12.27
CA LYS A 46 17.50 11.18 -13.35
C LYS A 46 17.20 10.29 -14.55
N VAL A 47 15.93 10.23 -14.95
CA VAL A 47 15.46 9.45 -16.11
C VAL A 47 14.91 10.39 -17.18
N PRO A 48 15.56 10.52 -18.36
CA PRO A 48 15.02 11.32 -19.47
C PRO A 48 13.65 10.82 -19.95
N THR A 49 12.72 11.74 -20.25
CA THR A 49 11.35 11.40 -20.70
C THR A 49 11.23 11.26 -22.22
N ASP A 50 12.23 11.69 -22.97
CA ASP A 50 12.38 11.52 -24.42
C ASP A 50 13.23 10.28 -24.78
N GLY A 51 13.66 9.53 -23.75
CA GLY A 51 14.57 8.39 -23.89
C GLY A 51 16.03 8.78 -23.71
N GLY A 52 16.85 7.83 -23.32
CA GLY A 52 18.28 8.04 -23.04
C GLY A 52 18.75 7.29 -21.81
N ALA A 53 20.03 7.44 -21.48
CA ALA A 53 20.60 6.78 -20.32
C ALA A 53 20.16 7.47 -19.02
N ALA A 54 19.62 6.69 -18.08
CA ALA A 54 19.37 7.16 -16.73
C ALA A 54 20.70 7.43 -15.99
N VAL A 55 20.72 8.47 -15.16
CA VAL A 55 21.90 8.90 -14.41
C VAL A 55 21.59 8.91 -12.91
N GLN A 56 22.37 8.18 -12.13
CA GLN A 56 22.26 8.21 -10.68
C GLN A 56 22.69 9.59 -10.14
N LEU A 57 21.82 10.24 -9.36
CA LEU A 57 22.02 11.56 -8.77
C LEU A 57 22.62 11.49 -7.37
N THR A 58 22.20 10.51 -6.57
CA THR A 58 22.67 10.38 -5.18
C THR A 58 23.25 8.99 -4.93
N ARG A 59 24.17 8.91 -3.97
CA ARG A 59 24.89 7.68 -3.59
C ARG A 59 25.12 7.64 -2.09
N GLY A 60 25.24 6.45 -1.51
CA GLY A 60 25.60 6.28 -0.10
C GLY A 60 24.80 5.17 0.57
N ASP A 61 24.86 5.11 1.89
CA ASP A 61 24.07 4.15 2.69
C ASP A 61 22.81 4.81 3.29
N SER A 62 22.43 5.98 2.76
CA SER A 62 21.23 6.71 3.16
C SER A 62 19.97 6.21 2.46
N LYS A 63 18.82 6.64 2.98
CA LYS A 63 17.52 6.48 2.34
C LYS A 63 17.12 7.82 1.75
N ASP A 64 17.36 8.02 0.46
CA ASP A 64 16.86 9.19 -0.26
C ASP A 64 15.51 8.87 -0.90
N SER A 65 14.47 9.61 -0.56
CA SER A 65 13.08 9.36 -0.99
C SER A 65 12.28 10.66 -1.11
N ALA A 66 11.00 10.56 -1.47
CA ALA A 66 10.08 11.68 -1.65
C ALA A 66 10.66 12.82 -2.51
N PRO A 67 11.15 12.54 -3.75
CA PRO A 67 11.65 13.58 -4.62
C PRO A 67 10.56 14.63 -4.87
N CYS A 68 10.91 15.91 -4.76
CA CYS A 68 9.98 17.02 -4.95
C CYS A 68 10.73 18.21 -5.55
N PHE A 69 10.28 18.72 -6.70
CA PHE A 69 10.91 19.88 -7.32
C PHE A 69 10.44 21.18 -6.66
N ARG A 70 11.40 22.05 -6.38
CA ARG A 70 11.14 23.46 -6.08
C ARG A 70 10.91 24.22 -7.38
N HIS A 71 10.17 25.33 -7.30
CA HIS A 71 9.79 26.17 -8.44
C HIS A 71 10.97 26.63 -9.32
N ASP A 72 12.19 26.75 -8.77
CA ASP A 72 13.41 27.15 -9.49
C ASP A 72 14.11 25.98 -10.23
N GLY A 73 13.61 24.76 -10.04
CA GLY A 73 14.14 23.52 -10.64
C GLY A 73 15.16 22.79 -9.77
N ALA A 74 15.43 23.23 -8.54
CA ALA A 74 16.17 22.43 -7.58
C ALA A 74 15.35 21.21 -7.14
N LEU A 75 16.02 20.08 -6.89
CA LEU A 75 15.38 18.84 -6.48
C LEU A 75 15.53 18.66 -4.97
N ALA A 76 14.42 18.73 -4.24
CA ALA A 76 14.37 18.37 -2.84
C ALA A 76 14.01 16.89 -2.64
N PHE A 77 14.42 16.32 -1.51
CA PHE A 77 14.11 14.95 -1.12
C PHE A 77 14.26 14.75 0.38
N LEU A 78 13.62 13.73 0.95
CA LEU A 78 13.88 13.30 2.31
C LEU A 78 15.14 12.43 2.36
N SER A 79 15.98 12.65 3.37
CA SER A 79 17.15 11.81 3.60
C SER A 79 17.56 11.76 5.07
N ASN A 80 18.06 10.59 5.51
CA ASN A 80 18.70 10.38 6.81
C ASN A 80 20.22 10.62 6.77
N ARG A 81 20.73 11.27 5.72
CA ARG A 81 22.13 11.72 5.65
C ARG A 81 22.46 12.63 6.84
N LEU A 82 23.71 12.56 7.29
CA LEU A 82 24.26 13.49 8.26
C LEU A 82 25.11 14.56 7.54
N PRO A 83 25.14 15.81 8.02
CA PRO A 83 26.05 16.82 7.49
C PRO A 83 27.50 16.34 7.62
N ASN A 84 28.18 16.17 6.48
CA ASN A 84 29.58 15.77 6.38
C ASN A 84 29.92 14.34 6.88
N GLU A 85 28.94 13.46 7.11
CA GLU A 85 29.16 12.04 7.43
C GLU A 85 28.40 11.13 6.47
N VAL A 86 29.05 10.04 6.05
CA VAL A 86 28.56 9.16 4.96
C VAL A 86 27.69 8.02 5.49
N LYS A 87 27.76 7.69 6.79
CA LYS A 87 27.05 6.55 7.38
C LYS A 87 25.96 7.02 8.35
N PRO A 88 24.68 6.65 8.14
CA PRO A 88 23.61 6.87 9.11
C PRO A 88 23.85 6.05 10.40
N ASP A 89 23.51 6.60 11.56
CA ASP A 89 23.46 5.84 12.83
C ASP A 89 22.14 5.06 13.01
N GLU A 90 22.02 4.29 14.09
CA GLU A 90 20.85 3.42 14.35
C GLU A 90 19.53 4.19 14.52
N GLU A 91 19.59 5.47 14.89
CA GLU A 91 18.43 6.35 15.10
C GLU A 91 18.19 7.27 13.90
N ALA A 92 19.01 7.17 12.84
CA ALA A 92 18.99 8.11 11.73
C ALA A 92 17.67 8.08 10.93
N GLU A 93 17.00 6.93 10.85
CA GLU A 93 15.68 6.82 10.22
C GLU A 93 14.62 7.67 10.94
N LYS A 94 14.77 7.91 12.25
CA LYS A 94 13.91 8.79 13.04
C LYS A 94 14.30 10.28 12.91
N ARG A 95 15.28 10.60 12.07
CA ARG A 95 15.83 11.95 11.90
C ARG A 95 15.96 12.32 10.42
N MET A 96 15.03 11.85 9.58
CA MET A 96 14.92 12.28 8.18
C MET A 96 14.82 13.81 8.12
N GLN A 97 15.50 14.41 7.16
CA GLN A 97 15.46 15.85 6.90
C GLN A 97 15.21 16.10 5.42
N VAL A 98 14.77 17.31 5.08
CA VAL A 98 14.71 17.75 3.69
C VAL A 98 16.12 18.16 3.25
N TRP A 99 16.58 17.58 2.14
CA TRP A 99 17.83 17.91 1.46
C TRP A 99 17.52 18.47 0.08
N LEU A 100 18.39 19.34 -0.43
CA LEU A 100 18.23 20.00 -1.72
C LEU A 100 19.46 19.75 -2.60
N LEU A 101 19.23 19.14 -3.76
CA LEU A 101 20.18 19.09 -4.87
C LEU A 101 19.97 20.31 -5.79
N PRO A 102 20.98 21.18 -5.97
CA PRO A 102 20.85 22.34 -6.84
C PRO A 102 20.53 21.95 -8.30
N ARG A 103 19.78 22.81 -9.00
CA ARG A 103 19.41 22.60 -10.41
C ARG A 103 20.60 22.33 -11.33
N GLU A 104 21.69 23.07 -11.12
CA GLU A 104 22.92 22.96 -11.91
C GLU A 104 23.77 21.73 -11.52
N GLY A 105 23.31 20.92 -10.55
CA GLY A 105 24.04 19.80 -9.98
C GLY A 105 24.95 20.20 -8.82
N GLY A 106 25.80 19.26 -8.40
CA GLY A 106 26.68 19.40 -7.23
C GLY A 106 26.25 18.50 -6.07
N GLU A 107 26.70 18.83 -4.87
CA GLU A 107 26.39 18.05 -3.66
C GLU A 107 25.05 18.49 -3.04
N PRO A 108 24.23 17.54 -2.55
CA PRO A 108 23.04 17.87 -1.77
C PRO A 108 23.38 18.67 -0.50
N ARG A 109 22.59 19.69 -0.21
CA ARG A 109 22.67 20.47 1.03
C ARG A 109 21.45 20.22 1.91
N GLN A 110 21.67 20.12 3.22
CA GLN A 110 20.57 20.02 4.18
C GLN A 110 19.76 21.33 4.16
N LEU A 111 18.44 21.21 4.11
CA LEU A 111 17.51 22.34 4.06
C LEU A 111 16.79 22.55 5.40
N THR A 112 16.46 21.46 6.10
CA THR A 112 15.82 21.50 7.43
C THR A 112 16.69 20.87 8.50
N ASP A 113 16.53 21.32 9.74
CA ASP A 113 17.06 20.64 10.92
C ASP A 113 15.95 20.50 11.98
N GLU A 114 14.91 19.75 11.65
CA GLU A 114 13.85 19.47 12.61
C GLU A 114 14.38 18.55 13.72
N PRO A 115 14.24 18.93 15.01
CA PRO A 115 14.79 18.19 16.13
C PRO A 115 14.44 16.70 16.17
N LEU A 116 13.22 16.36 15.75
CA LEU A 116 12.66 15.00 15.74
C LEU A 116 12.39 14.48 14.32
N GLY A 117 12.98 15.12 13.31
CA GLY A 117 12.85 14.73 11.91
C GLY A 117 11.63 15.31 11.18
N VAL A 118 11.59 15.05 9.89
CA VAL A 118 10.50 15.37 8.96
C VAL A 118 9.93 14.06 8.43
N GLU A 119 8.61 13.89 8.50
CA GLU A 119 7.91 12.68 8.08
C GLU A 119 7.52 12.74 6.59
N SER A 120 7.06 13.90 6.13
CA SER A 120 6.76 14.18 4.71
C SER A 120 6.78 15.68 4.44
N PHE A 121 6.91 16.07 3.17
CA PHE A 121 6.93 17.48 2.77
C PHE A 121 6.42 17.68 1.33
N ARG A 122 6.05 18.93 1.02
CA ARG A 122 5.72 19.42 -0.32
C ARG A 122 6.23 20.84 -0.50
N PHE A 123 6.67 21.15 -1.72
CA PHE A 123 6.90 22.52 -2.17
C PHE A 123 5.69 23.05 -2.92
N ALA A 124 5.44 24.36 -2.78
CA ALA A 124 4.58 25.08 -3.71
C ALA A 124 5.21 25.05 -5.11
N LYS A 125 4.40 24.76 -6.14
CA LYS A 125 4.88 24.62 -7.52
C LYS A 125 5.34 25.95 -8.13
N GLY A 126 4.77 27.07 -7.68
CA GLY A 126 5.01 28.42 -8.22
C GLY A 126 5.56 29.44 -7.22
N ALA A 127 5.95 29.03 -6.00
CA ALA A 127 6.42 29.94 -4.96
C ALA A 127 7.53 29.34 -4.08
N ASP A 128 8.29 30.20 -3.41
CA ASP A 128 9.28 29.82 -2.40
C ASP A 128 8.62 29.48 -1.06
N ARG A 129 7.88 28.37 -1.03
CA ARG A 129 7.26 27.87 0.19
C ARG A 129 7.29 26.35 0.28
N MET A 130 7.53 25.85 1.48
CA MET A 130 7.51 24.43 1.80
C MET A 130 6.60 24.18 3.00
N VAL A 131 5.87 23.07 2.96
CA VAL A 131 5.05 22.60 4.08
C VAL A 131 5.43 21.15 4.36
N ALA A 132 5.47 20.77 5.64
CA ALA A 132 5.89 19.46 6.07
C ALA A 132 5.10 18.96 7.28
N PHE A 133 5.09 17.64 7.46
CA PHE A 133 4.76 17.00 8.73
C PHE A 133 6.04 16.75 9.53
N ALA A 134 6.07 17.19 10.79
CA ALA A 134 7.19 17.01 11.70
C ALA A 134 6.70 16.68 13.12
N PRO A 135 7.30 15.72 13.84
CA PRO A 135 6.95 15.43 15.22
C PRO A 135 7.40 16.56 16.15
N VAL A 136 6.53 16.96 17.08
CA VAL A 136 6.82 17.98 18.09
C VAL A 136 6.26 17.54 19.43
N ILE A 137 7.08 17.60 20.49
CA ILE A 137 6.64 17.42 21.87
C ILE A 137 5.89 18.69 22.30
N PRO A 138 4.60 18.60 22.65
CA PRO A 138 3.83 19.74 23.14
C PRO A 138 4.50 20.48 24.32
N GLY A 139 4.45 21.81 24.32
CA GLY A 139 4.91 22.64 25.43
C GLY A 139 6.43 22.69 25.64
N ILE A 140 7.22 22.12 24.74
CA ILE A 140 8.69 22.20 24.75
C ILE A 140 9.14 23.12 23.60
N GLU A 141 9.99 24.09 23.93
CA GLU A 141 10.59 24.98 22.93
C GLU A 141 11.33 24.19 21.85
N HIS A 142 11.30 24.70 20.61
CA HIS A 142 11.79 23.96 19.43
C HIS A 142 13.25 23.50 19.57
N ASP A 143 14.13 24.37 20.05
CA ASP A 143 15.55 24.09 20.27
C ASP A 143 15.83 23.07 21.40
N ARG A 144 14.87 22.87 22.30
CA ARG A 144 14.93 21.92 23.43
C ARG A 144 14.37 20.54 23.11
N GLN A 145 13.65 20.39 22.00
CA GLN A 145 12.97 19.15 21.60
C GLN A 145 13.90 17.93 21.58
N ARG A 146 15.07 18.05 20.91
CA ARG A 146 16.03 16.94 20.72
C ARG A 146 16.60 16.44 22.04
N GLU A 147 16.99 17.36 22.93
CA GLU A 147 17.51 17.03 24.25
C GLU A 147 16.42 16.39 25.12
N THR A 148 15.22 16.97 25.14
CA THR A 148 14.09 16.43 25.91
C THR A 148 13.71 15.03 25.44
N ALA A 149 13.60 14.79 24.13
CA ALA A 149 13.31 13.47 23.57
C ALA A 149 14.38 12.45 23.96
N THR A 150 15.66 12.81 23.86
CA THR A 150 16.78 11.95 24.25
C THR A 150 16.74 11.61 25.74
N ALA A 151 16.52 12.61 26.61
CA ALA A 151 16.43 12.42 28.05
C ALA A 151 15.24 11.51 28.41
N ARG A 152 14.08 11.72 27.79
CA ARG A 152 12.87 10.91 27.98
C ARG A 152 13.07 9.47 27.50
N SER A 153 13.73 9.26 26.36
CA SER A 153 14.02 7.90 25.86
C SER A 153 14.99 7.14 26.78
N LYS A 154 15.93 7.82 27.43
CA LYS A 154 16.94 7.18 28.30
C LYS A 154 16.48 6.95 29.73
N HIS A 155 15.67 7.86 30.28
CA HIS A 155 15.32 7.87 31.70
C HIS A 155 13.82 7.77 31.97
N GLY A 156 12.98 7.89 30.94
CA GLY A 156 11.54 7.78 31.05
C GLY A 156 11.06 6.34 31.20
N PRO A 157 9.84 6.12 31.73
CA PRO A 157 9.25 4.80 31.81
C PRO A 157 8.82 4.31 30.42
N SER A 158 8.85 2.99 30.20
CA SER A 158 8.28 2.35 29.02
C SER A 158 6.76 2.18 29.07
N ALA A 159 6.13 2.61 30.17
CA ALA A 159 4.68 2.49 30.38
C ALA A 159 3.90 3.37 29.39
N ARG A 160 2.84 2.80 28.82
CA ARG A 160 1.90 3.50 27.94
C ARG A 160 0.53 3.56 28.60
N ARG A 161 -0.15 4.69 28.46
CA ARG A 161 -1.49 4.90 29.00
C ARG A 161 -2.39 5.43 27.89
N PHE A 162 -3.54 4.79 27.75
CA PHE A 162 -4.56 5.12 26.76
C PHE A 162 -5.90 5.31 27.44
N ARG A 163 -6.72 6.20 26.88
CA ARG A 163 -8.10 6.47 27.28
C ARG A 163 -9.07 6.30 26.11
N ALA A 164 -8.57 6.21 24.87
CA ALA A 164 -9.38 5.98 23.67
C ALA A 164 -8.66 5.11 22.63
N GLN A 165 -9.45 4.44 21.79
CA GLN A 165 -8.97 3.79 20.56
C GLN A 165 -8.76 4.82 19.43
N PRO A 166 -7.97 4.50 18.40
CA PRO A 166 -7.05 3.35 18.33
C PRO A 166 -5.87 3.51 19.30
N VAL A 167 -5.33 2.42 19.86
CA VAL A 167 -4.13 2.47 20.74
C VAL A 167 -2.82 2.16 20.01
N ARG A 168 -2.92 1.51 18.85
CA ARG A 168 -1.81 1.08 18.00
C ARG A 168 -2.25 1.16 16.55
N HIS A 169 -1.30 1.26 15.64
CA HIS A 169 -1.52 1.27 14.21
C HIS A 169 -0.40 0.52 13.53
N TRP A 170 -0.75 -0.43 12.66
CA TRP A 170 0.14 -1.24 11.84
C TRP A 170 1.19 -2.06 12.61
N ASP A 171 2.22 -1.41 13.13
CA ASP A 171 3.37 -2.00 13.82
C ASP A 171 3.88 -1.21 15.03
N HIS A 172 3.23 -0.09 15.36
CA HIS A 172 3.64 0.78 16.44
C HIS A 172 2.47 1.19 17.32
N TRP A 173 2.82 1.60 18.54
CA TRP A 173 1.86 2.14 19.49
C TRP A 173 1.65 3.61 19.19
N LEU A 174 0.39 4.02 19.14
CA LEU A 174 0.06 5.43 19.18
C LEU A 174 0.36 5.95 20.60
N HIS A 175 0.36 7.26 20.82
CA HIS A 175 0.48 7.80 22.16
C HIS A 175 -0.60 8.85 22.44
N GLU A 176 -1.01 8.92 23.71
CA GLU A 176 -1.84 10.00 24.25
C GLU A 176 -1.10 10.83 25.29
N ASN A 177 0.17 10.51 25.53
CA ASN A 177 0.99 11.22 26.49
C ASN A 177 1.40 12.58 25.90
N PRO A 178 1.04 13.72 26.53
CA PRO A 178 1.49 15.05 26.08
C PRO A 178 3.01 15.24 26.20
N ASP A 179 3.71 14.35 26.90
CA ASP A 179 5.18 14.32 26.96
C ASP A 179 5.83 13.57 25.78
N LEU A 180 5.06 13.01 24.86
CA LEU A 180 5.59 12.36 23.65
C LEU A 180 5.27 13.22 22.42
N ALA A 181 6.04 13.02 21.35
CA ALA A 181 6.01 13.87 20.17
C ALA A 181 4.82 13.54 19.26
N SER A 182 4.01 14.54 18.95
CA SER A 182 2.88 14.42 18.03
C SER A 182 3.19 15.10 16.70
N THR A 183 2.79 14.47 15.59
CA THR A 183 2.93 15.03 14.24
C THR A 183 2.23 16.38 14.11
N ARG A 184 2.93 17.38 13.57
CA ARG A 184 2.47 18.75 13.32
C ARG A 184 2.62 19.12 11.86
N LEU A 185 1.67 19.89 11.33
CA LEU A 185 1.83 20.60 10.07
C LEU A 185 2.65 21.88 10.30
N VAL A 186 3.79 22.00 9.63
CA VAL A 186 4.73 23.11 9.76
C VAL A 186 5.05 23.70 8.38
N ALA A 187 5.30 25.00 8.32
CA ALA A 187 5.66 25.71 7.08
C ALA A 187 7.01 26.41 7.20
N TYR A 188 7.67 26.57 6.06
CA TYR A 188 8.95 27.25 5.88
C TYR A 188 8.89 28.11 4.63
N ASP A 189 9.80 29.08 4.54
CA ASP A 189 10.14 29.63 3.23
C ASP A 189 10.88 28.60 2.35
N GLY A 190 11.08 28.94 1.07
CA GLY A 190 11.75 28.07 0.11
C GLY A 190 13.22 27.75 0.44
N SER A 191 13.82 28.44 1.42
CA SER A 191 15.18 28.21 1.90
C SER A 191 15.26 27.27 3.11
N GLY A 192 14.12 26.81 3.64
CA GLY A 192 14.03 26.01 4.86
C GLY A 192 14.09 26.83 6.14
N GLN A 193 14.00 28.16 6.05
CA GLN A 193 14.02 29.07 7.18
C GLN A 193 12.60 29.56 7.50
N ASN A 194 12.50 30.46 8.49
CA ASN A 194 11.24 31.07 8.91
C ASN A 194 10.15 30.05 9.25
N ARG A 195 10.55 29.00 9.99
CA ARG A 195 9.67 27.93 10.45
C ARG A 195 8.47 28.47 11.22
N VAL A 196 7.28 28.02 10.85
CA VAL A 196 6.03 28.30 11.55
C VAL A 196 5.27 26.99 11.78
N ASP A 197 4.86 26.73 13.02
CA ASP A 197 3.90 25.66 13.33
C ASP A 197 2.49 26.15 13.00
N LEU A 198 1.84 25.44 12.08
CA LEU A 198 0.47 25.75 11.62
C LEU A 198 -0.59 25.07 12.49
N THR A 199 -0.20 24.08 13.30
CA THR A 199 -1.10 23.25 14.09
C THR A 199 -0.56 23.00 15.51
N PRO A 200 -0.22 24.04 16.28
CA PRO A 200 0.42 23.92 17.60
C PRO A 200 -0.46 23.23 18.66
N GLU A 201 -1.75 23.02 18.38
CA GLU A 201 -2.69 22.32 19.27
C GLU A 201 -2.95 20.84 18.88
N ALA A 202 -2.53 20.39 17.69
CA ALA A 202 -2.73 19.01 17.26
C ALA A 202 -2.08 17.98 18.19
N GLN A 203 -2.74 16.86 18.46
CA GLN A 203 -2.21 15.80 19.32
C GLN A 203 -2.23 14.46 18.59
N ARG A 204 -3.38 14.13 17.98
CA ARG A 204 -3.60 12.82 17.33
C ARG A 204 -4.23 12.93 15.95
N GLU A 205 -4.60 14.13 15.54
CA GLU A 205 -5.24 14.46 14.28
C GLU A 205 -4.44 14.00 13.06
N PHE A 206 -3.13 13.87 13.19
CA PHE A 206 -2.20 13.48 12.13
C PHE A 206 -1.43 12.19 12.46
N ALA A 207 -1.88 11.41 13.44
CA ALA A 207 -1.11 10.28 13.96
C ALA A 207 -1.13 9.03 13.06
N ILE A 208 -1.99 8.99 12.04
CA ILE A 208 -2.15 7.85 11.13
C ILE A 208 -2.10 8.37 9.70
N GLU A 209 -0.98 8.11 9.02
CA GLU A 209 -0.79 8.29 7.57
C GLU A 209 -1.42 9.60 7.00
N PRO A 210 -1.11 10.77 7.55
CA PRO A 210 -1.69 12.02 7.07
C PRO A 210 -1.12 12.39 5.69
N ALA A 211 -1.95 12.95 4.82
CA ALA A 211 -1.58 13.45 3.50
C ALA A 211 -1.65 14.98 3.47
N LEU A 212 -0.80 15.62 2.68
CA LEU A 212 -0.78 17.07 2.51
C LEU A 212 -0.53 17.50 1.07
N ASP A 213 -1.03 18.69 0.73
CA ASP A 213 -0.68 19.42 -0.50
C ASP A 213 -0.62 20.93 -0.25
N VAL A 214 0.02 21.66 -1.17
CA VAL A 214 0.24 23.12 -1.07
C VAL A 214 -0.24 23.77 -2.36
N SER A 215 -0.98 24.88 -2.26
CA SER A 215 -1.46 25.61 -3.45
C SER A 215 -0.28 26.10 -4.30
N GLU A 216 -0.51 26.27 -5.60
CA GLU A 216 0.56 26.63 -6.55
C GLU A 216 1.29 27.93 -6.15
N ASP A 217 0.55 28.94 -5.69
CA ASP A 217 1.07 30.21 -5.19
C ASP A 217 1.66 30.14 -3.76
N GLY A 218 1.64 28.96 -3.16
CA GLY A 218 2.07 28.67 -1.82
C GLY A 218 1.11 29.13 -0.73
N ARG A 219 0.08 29.95 -1.00
CA ARG A 219 -0.70 30.65 0.04
C ARG A 219 -1.43 29.72 1.02
N LEU A 220 -1.88 28.57 0.55
CA LEU A 220 -2.71 27.61 1.28
C LEU A 220 -1.99 26.26 1.43
N ALA A 221 -2.19 25.61 2.57
CA ALA A 221 -1.89 24.20 2.77
C ALA A 221 -3.18 23.45 3.05
N VAL A 222 -3.32 22.23 2.51
CA VAL A 222 -4.37 21.29 2.89
C VAL A 222 -3.73 20.05 3.49
N ALA A 223 -4.32 19.52 4.55
CA ALA A 223 -3.91 18.28 5.19
C ALA A 223 -5.13 17.41 5.52
N THR A 224 -5.00 16.08 5.44
CA THR A 224 -6.01 15.20 6.05
C THR A 224 -5.93 15.27 7.56
N ARG A 225 -7.09 15.34 8.22
CA ARG A 225 -7.23 15.50 9.67
C ARG A 225 -8.21 14.46 10.18
N HIS A 226 -7.77 13.69 11.18
CA HIS A 226 -8.55 12.63 11.78
C HIS A 226 -9.33 13.07 13.02
N SER A 227 -10.53 12.52 13.18
CA SER A 227 -11.33 12.59 14.39
C SER A 227 -12.06 11.26 14.62
N ILE A 228 -12.36 10.93 15.87
CA ILE A 228 -13.10 9.71 16.19
C ILE A 228 -14.58 9.93 15.83
N GLY A 229 -15.07 9.15 14.87
CA GLY A 229 -16.45 9.13 14.42
C GLY A 229 -17.39 8.42 15.40
N LYS A 230 -18.71 8.54 15.14
CA LYS A 230 -19.75 7.92 15.98
C LYS A 230 -19.72 6.39 15.93
N ASP A 231 -19.28 5.84 14.81
CA ASP A 231 -19.04 4.41 14.59
C ASP A 231 -17.77 3.91 15.30
N ARG A 232 -17.05 4.79 16.02
CA ARG A 232 -15.74 4.58 16.66
C ARG A 232 -14.58 4.47 15.67
N GLU A 233 -14.85 4.55 14.37
CA GLU A 233 -13.83 4.59 13.34
C GLU A 233 -13.31 6.02 13.16
N LEU A 234 -12.15 6.20 12.55
CA LEU A 234 -11.67 7.55 12.27
C LEU A 234 -12.41 8.14 11.05
N ASP A 235 -13.05 9.28 11.28
CA ASP A 235 -13.47 10.19 10.22
C ASP A 235 -12.27 11.01 9.76
N THR A 236 -12.10 11.13 8.44
CA THR A 236 -11.06 11.96 7.83
C THR A 236 -11.67 13.18 7.16
N THR A 237 -11.28 14.36 7.62
CA THR A 237 -11.67 15.67 7.05
C THR A 237 -10.45 16.35 6.43
N LEU A 238 -10.65 17.47 5.73
CA LEU A 238 -9.54 18.28 5.23
C LEU A 238 -9.36 19.56 6.07
N LEU A 239 -8.18 19.72 6.67
CA LEU A 239 -7.76 20.97 7.29
C LEU A 239 -7.12 21.88 6.24
N LEU A 240 -7.79 22.99 5.90
CA LEU A 240 -7.27 24.02 5.01
C LEU A 240 -6.74 25.19 5.82
N VAL A 241 -5.46 25.53 5.63
CA VAL A 241 -4.76 26.58 6.37
C VAL A 241 -4.26 27.67 5.42
N GLU A 242 -4.62 28.93 5.69
CA GLU A 242 -3.94 30.09 5.13
C GLU A 242 -2.67 30.35 5.95
N ILE A 243 -1.51 30.09 5.36
CA ILE A 243 -0.24 29.96 6.10
C ILE A 243 0.22 31.29 6.71
N GLU A 244 0.02 32.42 6.01
CA GLU A 244 0.47 33.73 6.49
C GLU A 244 -0.32 34.20 7.71
N THR A 245 -1.66 34.11 7.64
CA THR A 245 -2.56 34.52 8.72
C THR A 245 -2.76 33.44 9.77
N ARG A 246 -2.36 32.19 9.46
CA ARG A 246 -2.58 30.96 10.24
C ARG A 246 -4.05 30.66 10.48
N LYS A 247 -4.94 31.23 9.68
CA LYS A 247 -6.37 30.92 9.74
C LYS A 247 -6.60 29.54 9.16
N ALA A 248 -7.21 28.67 9.95
CA ALA A 248 -7.55 27.31 9.55
C ALA A 248 -9.08 27.12 9.50
N ARG A 249 -9.53 26.24 8.60
CA ARG A 249 -10.90 25.76 8.55
C ARG A 249 -10.94 24.29 8.16
N ILE A 250 -11.97 23.60 8.64
CA ILE A 250 -12.24 22.20 8.29
C ILE A 250 -13.19 22.18 7.09
N LEU A 251 -12.88 21.35 6.10
CA LEU A 251 -13.71 21.10 4.93
C LEU A 251 -14.20 19.65 4.94
N GLY A 252 -15.46 19.46 4.51
CA GLY A 252 -16.04 18.15 4.26
C GLY A 252 -16.36 17.31 5.50
N GLU A 253 -16.56 17.96 6.66
CA GLU A 253 -17.02 17.29 7.87
C GLU A 253 -18.43 16.70 7.67
N ALA A 254 -18.52 15.38 7.81
CA ALA A 254 -19.75 14.61 7.72
C ALA A 254 -19.57 13.29 8.49
N GLU A 255 -20.68 12.73 9.00
CA GLU A 255 -20.64 11.48 9.76
C GLU A 255 -20.26 10.30 8.86
N ASN A 256 -19.31 9.48 9.33
CA ASN A 256 -18.85 8.25 8.67
C ASN A 256 -18.29 8.50 7.26
N VAL A 257 -17.68 9.67 7.05
CA VAL A 257 -17.10 10.07 5.77
C VAL A 257 -15.59 10.26 5.92
N ASN A 258 -14.84 9.71 4.96
CA ASN A 258 -13.42 9.98 4.80
C ASN A 258 -13.16 10.76 3.53
N LEU A 259 -12.29 11.77 3.64
CA LEU A 259 -11.65 12.47 2.54
C LEU A 259 -10.17 12.17 2.55
N GLU A 260 -9.67 11.61 1.46
CA GLU A 260 -8.31 11.11 1.33
C GLU A 260 -7.60 11.74 0.12
N ALA A 261 -6.26 11.72 0.15
CA ALA A 261 -5.38 12.18 -0.93
C ALA A 261 -5.76 13.56 -1.53
N PRO A 262 -5.84 14.63 -0.70
CA PRO A 262 -6.21 15.95 -1.20
C PRO A 262 -5.13 16.53 -2.13
N VAL A 263 -5.54 17.04 -3.28
CA VAL A 263 -4.67 17.71 -4.26
C VAL A 263 -5.30 19.00 -4.80
N PHE A 264 -4.57 20.11 -4.74
CA PHE A 264 -5.05 21.40 -5.26
C PHE A 264 -5.14 21.40 -6.79
N SER A 265 -6.19 22.04 -7.33
CA SER A 265 -6.23 22.41 -8.74
C SER A 265 -5.08 23.39 -9.08
N PRO A 266 -4.63 23.46 -10.34
CA PRO A 266 -3.55 24.38 -10.74
C PRO A 266 -3.85 25.86 -10.40
N ASP A 267 -5.11 26.27 -10.48
CA ASP A 267 -5.53 27.63 -10.11
C ASP A 267 -5.79 27.84 -8.61
N GLY A 268 -5.62 26.79 -7.79
CA GLY A 268 -5.82 26.81 -6.34
C GLY A 268 -7.27 27.02 -5.87
N ARG A 269 -8.25 27.04 -6.79
CA ARG A 269 -9.67 27.29 -6.44
C ARG A 269 -10.40 26.04 -5.99
N CYS A 270 -9.89 24.86 -6.32
CA CYS A 270 -10.50 23.60 -5.94
C CYS A 270 -9.46 22.66 -5.32
N ILE A 271 -9.97 21.69 -4.55
CA ILE A 271 -9.22 20.54 -4.07
C ILE A 271 -9.93 19.29 -4.61
N ALA A 272 -9.22 18.38 -5.26
CA ALA A 272 -9.73 17.05 -5.51
C ALA A 272 -9.32 16.13 -4.36
N ALA A 273 -10.20 15.21 -4.00
CA ALA A 273 -9.97 14.20 -2.98
C ALA A 273 -10.78 12.94 -3.32
N THR A 274 -10.38 11.80 -2.77
CA THR A 274 -11.21 10.60 -2.78
C THR A 274 -12.13 10.65 -1.56
N ARG A 275 -13.44 10.59 -1.80
CA ARG A 275 -14.46 10.55 -0.74
C ARG A 275 -14.99 9.14 -0.57
N VAL A 276 -15.02 8.66 0.66
CA VAL A 276 -15.60 7.36 1.03
C VAL A 276 -16.68 7.61 2.07
N THR A 277 -17.82 6.90 1.96
CA THR A 277 -18.83 6.85 3.02
C THR A 277 -18.88 5.43 3.56
N ARG A 278 -18.83 5.28 4.89
CA ARG A 278 -18.89 3.98 5.56
C ARG A 278 -20.30 3.65 6.00
N SER A 279 -20.62 2.36 5.95
CA SER A 279 -21.89 1.80 6.42
C SER A 279 -21.68 0.38 6.92
N PRO A 280 -22.38 -0.07 7.96
CA PRO A 280 -22.38 -1.48 8.34
C PRO A 280 -23.09 -2.36 7.30
N SER A 281 -24.00 -1.82 6.47
CA SER A 281 -24.80 -2.63 5.53
C SER A 281 -24.35 -2.54 4.08
N VAL A 282 -23.60 -1.51 3.71
CA VAL A 282 -23.18 -1.25 2.34
C VAL A 282 -21.67 -1.12 2.33
N ALA A 283 -21.00 -1.90 1.48
CA ALA A 283 -19.56 -1.81 1.29
C ALA A 283 -19.18 -0.40 0.87
N ILE A 284 -18.00 0.05 1.30
CA ILE A 284 -17.50 1.37 0.96
C ILE A 284 -17.49 1.59 -0.56
N ARG A 285 -17.63 2.84 -0.97
CA ARG A 285 -17.52 3.26 -2.37
C ARG A 285 -16.72 4.55 -2.48
N PRO A 286 -15.43 4.47 -2.84
CA PRO A 286 -14.60 5.62 -3.18
C PRO A 286 -15.16 6.39 -4.38
N LEU A 287 -15.24 7.71 -4.24
CA LEU A 287 -15.71 8.63 -5.28
C LEU A 287 -14.73 9.79 -5.42
N ALA A 288 -14.33 10.10 -6.65
CA ALA A 288 -13.59 11.32 -6.93
C ALA A 288 -14.47 12.52 -6.58
N THR A 289 -13.99 13.44 -5.76
CA THR A 289 -14.75 14.59 -5.27
C THR A 289 -13.95 15.86 -5.46
N VAL A 290 -14.58 16.89 -6.03
CA VAL A 290 -14.02 18.24 -6.14
C VAL A 290 -14.66 19.13 -5.09
N ILE A 291 -13.83 19.83 -4.33
CA ILE A 291 -14.21 20.70 -3.23
C ILE A 291 -13.83 22.12 -3.59
N ASP A 292 -14.81 23.02 -3.64
CA ASP A 292 -14.56 24.45 -3.85
C ASP A 292 -13.84 25.02 -2.62
N VAL A 293 -12.66 25.60 -2.83
CA VAL A 293 -11.85 26.13 -1.74
C VAL A 293 -12.62 27.23 -1.03
N ALA A 294 -13.20 28.20 -1.72
CA ALA A 294 -13.81 29.37 -1.07
C ALA A 294 -14.99 29.00 -0.16
N THR A 295 -15.88 28.13 -0.61
CA THR A 295 -17.17 27.81 0.02
C THR A 295 -17.17 26.50 0.79
N GLY A 296 -16.24 25.58 0.50
CA GLY A 296 -16.26 24.21 1.01
C GLY A 296 -17.30 23.31 0.34
N ALA A 297 -17.99 23.79 -0.70
CA ALA A 297 -18.98 22.99 -1.41
C ALA A 297 -18.32 21.79 -2.11
N MET A 298 -18.87 20.60 -1.90
CA MET A 298 -18.37 19.36 -2.48
C MET A 298 -19.23 18.89 -3.65
N ARG A 299 -18.60 18.39 -4.70
CA ARG A 299 -19.25 17.77 -5.84
C ARG A 299 -18.51 16.50 -6.22
N SER A 300 -19.18 15.36 -6.10
CA SER A 300 -18.67 14.09 -6.63
C SER A 300 -18.60 14.16 -8.15
N ILE A 301 -17.59 13.52 -8.72
CA ILE A 301 -17.32 13.44 -10.15
C ILE A 301 -17.42 11.98 -10.58
N ALA A 302 -18.02 11.73 -11.74
CA ALA A 302 -18.17 10.39 -12.30
C ALA A 302 -18.92 9.40 -11.37
N GLU A 303 -19.98 9.83 -10.66
CA GLU A 303 -20.74 8.98 -9.74
C GLU A 303 -21.35 7.73 -10.40
N GLY A 304 -21.58 7.75 -11.71
CA GLY A 304 -22.06 6.61 -12.48
C GLY A 304 -20.96 5.61 -12.88
N TRP A 305 -19.69 5.94 -12.65
CA TRP A 305 -18.58 5.04 -12.94
C TRP A 305 -18.47 3.98 -11.84
N ASP A 306 -18.46 2.71 -12.26
CA ASP A 306 -18.45 1.55 -11.37
C ASP A 306 -17.03 1.00 -11.13
N ARG A 307 -16.08 1.91 -10.99
CA ARG A 307 -14.71 1.65 -10.53
C ARG A 307 -14.34 2.65 -9.46
N TRP A 308 -13.36 2.31 -8.65
CA TRP A 308 -12.94 3.12 -7.51
C TRP A 308 -11.74 4.00 -7.91
N PRO A 309 -11.95 5.31 -8.14
CA PRO A 309 -10.86 6.20 -8.50
C PRO A 309 -9.88 6.39 -7.35
N GLN A 310 -8.60 6.28 -7.67
CA GLN A 310 -7.49 6.80 -6.88
C GLN A 310 -7.03 8.10 -7.56
N VAL A 311 -7.50 9.24 -7.05
CA VAL A 311 -7.15 10.55 -7.62
C VAL A 311 -5.74 10.93 -7.17
N GLU A 312 -4.83 11.11 -8.11
CA GLU A 312 -3.42 11.38 -7.81
C GLU A 312 -2.97 12.77 -8.25
N ASN A 313 -3.56 13.32 -9.32
CA ASN A 313 -3.19 14.65 -9.82
C ASN A 313 -4.32 15.34 -10.61
N TRP A 314 -4.08 16.60 -10.97
CA TRP A 314 -4.87 17.33 -11.96
C TRP A 314 -4.12 17.38 -13.29
N SER A 315 -4.88 17.53 -14.38
CA SER A 315 -4.29 18.02 -15.61
C SER A 315 -3.78 19.45 -15.41
N ARG A 316 -2.76 19.84 -16.19
CA ARG A 316 -2.11 21.15 -16.08
C ARG A 316 -3.07 22.32 -16.33
N ASP A 317 -4.10 22.08 -17.13
CA ASP A 317 -5.15 23.04 -17.44
C ASP A 317 -6.35 22.99 -16.47
N GLY A 318 -6.32 22.11 -15.47
CA GLY A 318 -7.36 21.93 -14.47
C GLY A 318 -8.67 21.33 -14.98
N ARG A 319 -8.74 20.87 -16.24
CA ARG A 319 -9.97 20.33 -16.83
C ARG A 319 -10.22 18.87 -16.48
N TYR A 320 -9.19 18.12 -16.11
CA TYR A 320 -9.26 16.69 -15.81
C TYR A 320 -8.63 16.37 -14.47
N LEU A 321 -9.20 15.39 -13.77
CA LEU A 321 -8.50 14.63 -12.74
C LEU A 321 -7.74 13.49 -13.43
N ILE A 322 -6.51 13.24 -13.01
CA ILE A 322 -5.70 12.09 -13.43
C ILE A 322 -5.74 11.08 -12.30
N ALA A 323 -6.19 9.87 -12.62
CA ALA A 323 -6.47 8.84 -11.63
C ALA A 323 -6.05 7.46 -12.14
N THR A 324 -5.82 6.55 -11.20
CA THR A 324 -5.82 5.11 -11.46
C THR A 324 -7.10 4.48 -10.90
N ALA A 325 -7.45 3.30 -11.38
CA ALA A 325 -8.49 2.47 -10.76
C ALA A 325 -8.26 1.01 -11.15
N ASP A 326 -8.55 0.08 -10.25
CA ASP A 326 -8.59 -1.34 -10.59
C ASP A 326 -9.67 -1.56 -11.65
N ASP A 327 -9.37 -2.30 -12.71
CA ASP A 327 -10.26 -2.59 -13.83
C ASP A 327 -9.92 -3.96 -14.42
N GLU A 328 -10.70 -4.98 -14.04
CA GLU A 328 -10.64 -6.35 -14.60
C GLU A 328 -9.21 -6.94 -14.65
N GLY A 329 -8.55 -7.03 -13.49
CA GLY A 329 -7.19 -7.56 -13.38
C GLY A 329 -6.10 -6.57 -13.78
N HIS A 330 -6.41 -5.31 -14.11
CA HIS A 330 -5.41 -4.29 -14.42
C HIS A 330 -5.56 -3.06 -13.51
N THR A 331 -4.55 -2.20 -13.48
CA THR A 331 -4.65 -0.85 -12.87
C THR A 331 -4.24 0.20 -13.90
N PRO A 332 -5.12 0.52 -14.87
CA PRO A 332 -4.85 1.53 -15.90
C PRO A 332 -4.86 2.98 -15.38
N VAL A 333 -4.38 3.89 -16.22
CA VAL A 333 -4.50 5.34 -16.00
C VAL A 333 -5.73 5.87 -16.73
N PHE A 334 -6.51 6.70 -16.04
CA PHE A 334 -7.67 7.40 -16.55
C PHE A 334 -7.50 8.91 -16.43
N ARG A 335 -8.21 9.63 -17.31
CA ARG A 335 -8.57 11.03 -17.06
C ARG A 335 -10.07 11.16 -16.85
N ILE A 336 -10.48 11.98 -15.89
CA ILE A 336 -11.88 12.21 -15.53
C ILE A 336 -12.17 13.69 -15.73
N ALA A 337 -13.07 14.02 -16.66
CA ALA A 337 -13.44 15.40 -16.94
C ALA A 337 -14.17 16.02 -15.74
N VAL A 338 -13.67 17.17 -15.28
CA VAL A 338 -14.24 17.86 -14.11
C VAL A 338 -15.61 18.46 -14.41
N ALA A 339 -15.86 18.83 -15.67
CA ALA A 339 -17.10 19.49 -16.09
C ALA A 339 -18.33 18.58 -15.98
N ASP A 340 -18.23 17.35 -16.47
CA ASP A 340 -19.36 16.43 -16.64
C ASP A 340 -19.13 15.02 -16.07
N GLY A 341 -17.92 14.71 -15.60
CA GLY A 341 -17.56 13.39 -15.08
C GLY A 341 -17.28 12.34 -16.15
N ALA A 342 -17.07 12.72 -17.42
CA ALA A 342 -16.68 11.78 -18.46
C ALA A 342 -15.32 11.13 -18.15
N VAL A 343 -15.28 9.79 -18.14
CA VAL A 343 -14.08 9.00 -17.85
C VAL A 343 -13.48 8.46 -19.15
N GLU A 344 -12.19 8.66 -19.36
CA GLU A 344 -11.46 8.10 -20.51
C GLU A 344 -10.22 7.33 -20.02
N ARG A 345 -10.10 6.06 -20.46
CA ARG A 345 -8.93 5.22 -20.22
C ARG A 345 -7.79 5.61 -21.16
N LEU A 346 -6.65 6.01 -20.60
CA LEU A 346 -5.49 6.44 -21.37
C LEU A 346 -4.55 5.30 -21.74
N THR A 347 -4.42 4.27 -20.90
CA THR A 347 -3.52 3.14 -21.17
C THR A 347 -4.23 2.00 -21.88
N SER A 348 -3.58 1.44 -22.90
CA SER A 348 -4.12 0.35 -23.71
C SER A 348 -4.53 -0.86 -22.87
N ARG A 349 -5.75 -1.38 -23.10
CA ARG A 349 -6.20 -2.68 -22.60
C ARG A 349 -5.32 -3.84 -23.06
N THR A 350 -4.86 -3.82 -24.32
CA THR A 350 -4.03 -4.91 -24.87
C THR A 350 -2.62 -4.92 -24.32
N ALA A 351 -2.14 -3.78 -23.82
CA ALA A 351 -0.84 -3.70 -23.16
C ALA A 351 -0.88 -4.20 -21.71
N GLY A 352 -2.06 -4.31 -21.09
CA GLY A 352 -2.21 -4.75 -19.70
C GLY A 352 -1.42 -3.90 -18.70
N GLY A 353 -1.05 -4.51 -17.58
CA GLY A 353 -0.22 -3.90 -16.55
C GLY A 353 -0.95 -3.14 -15.44
N ALA A 354 -0.26 -3.01 -14.32
CA ALA A 354 -0.59 -2.13 -13.21
C ALA A 354 0.25 -0.84 -13.26
N HIS A 355 -0.41 0.31 -13.14
CA HIS A 355 0.20 1.63 -13.20
C HIS A 355 0.00 2.37 -11.86
N GLY A 356 0.94 3.22 -11.50
CA GLY A 356 0.84 4.13 -10.35
C GLY A 356 1.63 5.42 -10.58
N HIS A 357 1.37 6.44 -9.76
CA HIS A 357 2.00 7.76 -9.85
C HIS A 357 1.82 8.45 -11.22
N PRO A 358 0.62 8.47 -11.84
CA PRO A 358 0.43 9.17 -13.11
C PRO A 358 0.55 10.69 -12.92
N VAL A 359 1.40 11.33 -13.71
CA VAL A 359 1.62 12.78 -13.71
C VAL A 359 1.64 13.29 -15.15
N GLU A 360 0.86 14.34 -15.44
CA GLU A 360 0.89 15.01 -16.75
C GLU A 360 2.14 15.88 -16.90
N LEU A 361 2.90 15.62 -17.96
CA LEU A 361 4.07 16.40 -18.38
C LEU A 361 3.63 17.66 -19.15
N PRO A 362 4.49 18.70 -19.28
CA PRO A 362 4.17 19.92 -20.02
C PRO A 362 3.82 19.70 -21.50
N ASP A 363 4.25 18.59 -22.10
CA ASP A 363 3.89 18.21 -23.48
C ASP A 363 2.57 17.41 -23.59
N GLY A 364 1.89 17.23 -22.46
CA GLY A 364 0.62 16.51 -22.33
C GLY A 364 0.77 15.00 -22.12
N ARG A 365 1.94 14.39 -22.31
CA ARG A 365 2.12 12.96 -22.01
C ARG A 365 1.95 12.68 -20.52
N ILE A 366 1.51 11.48 -20.17
CA ILE A 366 1.43 11.03 -18.78
C ILE A 366 2.66 10.19 -18.46
N ALA A 367 3.48 10.62 -17.50
CA ALA A 367 4.50 9.77 -16.90
C ALA A 367 3.87 8.90 -15.80
N ALA A 368 4.28 7.64 -15.69
CA ALA A 368 3.81 6.71 -14.65
C ALA A 368 4.87 5.65 -14.34
N ILE A 369 4.71 4.93 -13.23
CA ILE A 369 5.41 3.66 -12.98
C ILE A 369 4.48 2.54 -13.43
N ARG A 370 4.99 1.59 -14.22
CA ARG A 370 4.24 0.44 -14.72
C ARG A 370 4.94 -0.86 -14.39
N SER A 371 4.18 -1.89 -14.07
CA SER A 371 4.65 -3.28 -13.94
C SER A 371 3.67 -4.28 -14.55
N THR A 372 4.09 -5.54 -14.68
CA THR A 372 3.22 -6.69 -15.04
C THR A 372 3.58 -7.88 -14.15
N LEU A 373 2.83 -8.98 -14.23
CA LEU A 373 3.24 -10.24 -13.58
C LEU A 373 4.57 -10.79 -14.12
N LEU A 374 4.99 -10.38 -15.32
CA LEU A 374 6.22 -10.83 -15.97
C LEU A 374 7.34 -9.80 -15.96
N ASP A 375 7.10 -8.59 -15.46
CA ASP A 375 8.05 -7.49 -15.59
C ASP A 375 8.00 -6.53 -14.41
N ALA A 376 9.18 -6.18 -13.90
CA ALA A 376 9.32 -5.38 -12.70
C ALA A 376 8.85 -3.92 -12.92
N PRO A 377 8.54 -3.17 -11.85
CA PRO A 377 8.16 -1.77 -11.94
C PRO A 377 9.24 -0.91 -12.60
N GLU A 378 8.86 -0.18 -13.65
CA GLU A 378 9.72 0.74 -14.39
C GLU A 378 8.95 2.01 -14.77
N CYS A 379 9.65 3.13 -14.91
CA CYS A 379 9.04 4.36 -15.40
C CYS A 379 8.67 4.25 -16.88
N CYS A 380 7.51 4.78 -17.25
CA CYS A 380 7.02 4.85 -18.62
C CYS A 380 6.34 6.19 -18.91
N VAL A 381 6.10 6.46 -20.18
CA VAL A 381 5.23 7.55 -20.66
C VAL A 381 4.10 7.00 -21.51
N VAL A 382 2.94 7.64 -21.42
CA VAL A 382 1.71 7.31 -22.15
C VAL A 382 1.27 8.56 -22.92
N ALA A 383 0.88 8.41 -24.18
CA ALA A 383 0.35 9.54 -24.94
C ALA A 383 -1.01 9.99 -24.38
N PRO A 384 -1.37 11.29 -24.49
CA PRO A 384 -2.65 11.82 -23.97
C PRO A 384 -3.84 11.49 -24.87
N ARG A 385 -3.96 10.23 -25.26
CA ARG A 385 -5.03 9.71 -26.11
C ARG A 385 -5.50 8.39 -25.55
N ALA A 386 -6.79 8.11 -25.71
CA ALA A 386 -7.39 6.87 -25.26
C ALA A 386 -6.59 5.65 -25.76
N GLU A 387 -6.48 4.63 -24.90
CA GLU A 387 -5.93 3.32 -25.22
C GLU A 387 -4.50 3.35 -25.81
N SER A 388 -3.66 4.27 -25.34
CA SER A 388 -2.26 4.40 -25.76
C SER A 388 -1.36 3.35 -25.12
N ALA A 389 -0.45 2.78 -25.90
CA ALA A 389 0.57 1.86 -25.38
C ALA A 389 1.58 2.61 -24.49
N PRO A 390 1.87 2.11 -23.28
CA PRO A 390 2.93 2.65 -22.44
C PRO A 390 4.31 2.47 -23.09
N GLN A 391 5.16 3.49 -23.01
CA GLN A 391 6.52 3.48 -23.53
C GLN A 391 7.51 3.51 -22.36
N PRO A 392 8.25 2.42 -22.10
CA PRO A 392 9.26 2.39 -21.03
C PRO A 392 10.35 3.44 -21.24
N LEU A 393 10.79 4.09 -20.17
CA LEU A 393 11.84 5.11 -20.20
C LEU A 393 13.22 4.54 -19.84
N ALA A 394 13.28 3.69 -18.82
CA ALA A 394 14.52 3.11 -18.32
C ALA A 394 14.27 1.72 -17.70
N ARG A 395 15.36 0.94 -17.55
CA ARG A 395 15.38 -0.33 -16.84
C ARG A 395 16.22 -0.19 -15.57
N LEU A 396 15.62 0.35 -14.52
CA LEU A 396 16.29 0.64 -13.25
C LEU A 396 16.27 -0.55 -12.30
N SER A 397 15.29 -1.45 -12.40
CA SER A 397 15.17 -2.63 -11.54
C SER A 397 16.33 -3.62 -11.71
N GLY A 398 16.90 -3.65 -12.92
CA GLY A 398 17.87 -4.67 -13.35
C GLY A 398 17.23 -6.02 -13.67
N PHE A 399 15.90 -6.13 -13.62
CA PHE A 399 15.18 -7.33 -14.01
C PHE A 399 15.03 -7.38 -15.54
N VAL A 400 15.26 -8.57 -16.10
CA VAL A 400 14.93 -8.87 -17.49
C VAL A 400 13.58 -9.58 -17.48
N SER A 401 12.65 -9.13 -18.34
CA SER A 401 11.29 -9.68 -18.43
C SER A 401 11.29 -11.21 -18.41
N ALA A 402 10.36 -11.78 -17.65
CA ALA A 402 10.18 -13.23 -17.54
C ALA A 402 9.48 -13.85 -18.75
N GLU A 403 9.09 -13.04 -19.75
CA GLU A 403 8.39 -13.49 -20.95
C GLU A 403 9.08 -14.63 -21.71
N GLU A 404 10.40 -14.79 -21.61
CA GLU A 404 11.13 -15.87 -22.27
C GLU A 404 10.92 -17.25 -21.61
N TRP A 405 10.55 -17.31 -20.33
CA TRP A 405 10.48 -18.57 -19.57
C TRP A 405 9.21 -18.76 -18.76
N ALA A 406 8.43 -17.70 -18.54
CA ALA A 406 7.11 -17.74 -17.93
C ALA A 406 6.03 -17.18 -18.88
N SER A 407 4.79 -17.56 -18.59
CA SER A 407 3.60 -17.11 -19.30
C SER A 407 2.48 -16.81 -18.31
N VAL A 408 1.62 -15.88 -18.66
CA VAL A 408 0.42 -15.52 -17.92
C VAL A 408 -0.79 -15.84 -18.81
N GLU A 409 -1.74 -16.57 -18.24
CA GLU A 409 -3.04 -16.85 -18.85
C GLU A 409 -4.13 -16.25 -17.96
N THR A 410 -4.96 -15.37 -18.50
CA THR A 410 -6.17 -14.91 -17.82
C THR A 410 -7.28 -15.94 -17.98
N PHE A 411 -7.98 -16.25 -16.91
CA PHE A 411 -9.17 -17.12 -16.93
C PHE A 411 -10.39 -16.44 -16.33
N SER A 412 -11.56 -16.98 -16.66
CA SER A 412 -12.84 -16.63 -16.05
C SER A 412 -13.63 -17.91 -15.82
N THR A 413 -13.96 -18.19 -14.56
CA THR A 413 -14.64 -19.43 -14.15
C THR A 413 -15.99 -19.08 -13.53
N PRO A 414 -17.12 -19.64 -14.01
CA PRO A 414 -18.39 -19.43 -13.35
C PRO A 414 -18.39 -20.09 -11.96
N SER A 415 -18.76 -19.32 -10.93
CA SER A 415 -19.00 -19.84 -9.58
C SER A 415 -20.32 -20.62 -9.50
N THR A 416 -20.66 -21.12 -8.30
CA THR A 416 -21.87 -21.91 -8.05
C THR A 416 -23.18 -21.16 -8.32
N ASP A 417 -23.15 -19.82 -8.32
CA ASP A 417 -24.29 -18.96 -8.66
C ASP A 417 -24.21 -18.41 -10.11
N GLY A 418 -23.23 -18.85 -10.89
CA GLY A 418 -22.99 -18.39 -12.26
C GLY A 418 -22.15 -17.12 -12.37
N THR A 419 -21.78 -16.47 -11.26
CA THR A 419 -20.93 -15.26 -11.29
C THR A 419 -19.54 -15.61 -11.85
N PRO A 420 -19.04 -14.88 -12.87
CA PRO A 420 -17.70 -15.14 -13.41
C PRO A 420 -16.62 -14.67 -12.42
N ILE A 421 -15.73 -15.59 -12.05
CA ILE A 421 -14.57 -15.34 -11.20
C ILE A 421 -13.34 -15.23 -12.08
N HIS A 422 -12.78 -14.03 -12.14
CA HIS A 422 -11.56 -13.73 -12.89
C HIS A 422 -10.32 -14.24 -12.15
N GLY A 423 -9.25 -14.57 -12.87
CA GLY A 423 -7.93 -14.76 -12.27
C GLY A 423 -6.82 -14.94 -13.29
N PHE A 424 -5.60 -15.08 -12.78
CA PHE A 424 -4.41 -15.37 -13.58
C PHE A 424 -3.86 -16.75 -13.26
N LEU A 425 -3.39 -17.46 -14.28
CA LEU A 425 -2.56 -18.65 -14.16
C LEU A 425 -1.18 -18.33 -14.71
N VAL A 426 -0.20 -18.19 -13.82
CA VAL A 426 1.21 -17.95 -14.18
C VAL A 426 1.94 -19.30 -14.20
N LYS A 427 2.60 -19.63 -15.30
CA LYS A 427 3.24 -20.94 -15.48
C LYS A 427 4.51 -20.89 -16.33
N PRO A 428 5.46 -21.84 -16.17
CA PRO A 428 6.60 -21.97 -17.06
C PRO A 428 6.16 -22.24 -18.50
N ARG A 429 6.86 -21.67 -19.49
CA ARG A 429 6.53 -21.90 -20.92
C ARG A 429 6.79 -23.33 -21.39
N ASP A 430 7.92 -23.90 -20.99
CA ASP A 430 8.41 -25.17 -21.53
C ASP A 430 8.15 -26.36 -20.58
N SER A 431 6.95 -26.43 -19.98
CA SER A 431 6.61 -27.58 -19.14
C SER A 431 6.49 -28.85 -19.99
N LYS A 432 7.09 -29.95 -19.51
CA LYS A 432 7.08 -31.26 -20.19
C LYS A 432 5.90 -32.15 -19.79
N GLY A 433 4.99 -31.63 -18.98
CA GLY A 433 3.86 -32.36 -18.42
C GLY A 433 3.05 -31.51 -17.43
N PRO A 434 2.05 -32.11 -16.77
CA PRO A 434 1.19 -31.43 -15.80
C PRO A 434 2.00 -30.85 -14.64
N LEU A 435 1.69 -29.60 -14.28
CA LEU A 435 2.40 -28.86 -13.23
C LEU A 435 1.67 -29.00 -11.88
N PRO A 436 2.39 -29.15 -10.76
CA PRO A 436 1.79 -28.95 -9.44
C PRO A 436 1.24 -27.52 -9.32
N LEU A 437 0.09 -27.38 -8.68
CA LEU A 437 -0.64 -26.11 -8.57
C LEU A 437 -0.46 -25.47 -7.19
N ALA A 438 0.02 -24.23 -7.17
CA ALA A 438 -0.09 -23.33 -6.04
C ALA A 438 -1.31 -22.43 -6.21
N PHE A 439 -2.36 -22.66 -5.42
CA PHE A 439 -3.57 -21.86 -5.40
C PHE A 439 -3.40 -20.71 -4.40
N TRP A 440 -3.08 -19.52 -4.91
CA TRP A 440 -2.59 -18.41 -4.10
C TRP A 440 -3.65 -17.31 -4.00
N ILE A 441 -4.23 -17.17 -2.81
CA ILE A 441 -5.36 -16.29 -2.52
C ILE A 441 -4.85 -14.94 -2.01
N HIS A 442 -5.28 -13.84 -2.64
CA HIS A 442 -4.85 -12.49 -2.24
C HIS A 442 -5.39 -12.06 -0.87
N GLY A 443 -4.68 -11.11 -0.25
CA GLY A 443 -5.13 -10.41 0.96
C GLY A 443 -6.17 -9.33 0.66
N GLY A 444 -6.76 -8.74 1.70
CA GLY A 444 -7.88 -7.81 1.58
C GLY A 444 -8.86 -8.00 2.73
N PRO A 445 -10.14 -8.29 2.47
CA PRO A 445 -10.65 -8.90 1.23
C PRO A 445 -10.91 -7.93 0.08
N ILE A 446 -10.98 -6.62 0.37
CA ILE A 446 -11.18 -5.58 -0.63
C ILE A 446 -9.82 -5.25 -1.28
N GLY A 447 -9.58 -5.84 -2.44
CA GLY A 447 -8.37 -5.68 -3.24
C GLY A 447 -8.39 -6.62 -4.44
N MET A 448 -7.34 -6.67 -5.24
CA MET A 448 -7.35 -7.49 -6.46
C MET A 448 -5.93 -7.97 -6.79
N ASP A 449 -5.78 -9.24 -7.19
CA ASP A 449 -4.62 -9.66 -7.96
C ASP A 449 -4.66 -9.02 -9.35
N THR A 450 -3.62 -8.25 -9.66
CA THR A 450 -3.47 -7.54 -10.93
C THR A 450 -2.46 -8.24 -11.82
N ASP A 451 -2.47 -7.93 -13.12
CA ASP A 451 -1.30 -8.07 -13.99
C ASP A 451 -0.25 -7.03 -13.57
N GLY A 452 0.35 -7.26 -12.40
CA GLY A 452 1.22 -6.33 -11.71
C GLY A 452 2.29 -7.07 -10.92
N TRP A 453 3.39 -6.37 -10.67
CA TRP A 453 4.50 -6.93 -9.91
C TRP A 453 4.31 -6.73 -8.42
N HIS A 454 4.39 -7.80 -7.65
CA HIS A 454 4.40 -7.74 -6.20
C HIS A 454 5.79 -8.11 -5.64
N TRP A 455 6.38 -7.26 -4.79
CA TRP A 455 7.72 -7.49 -4.21
C TRP A 455 7.78 -8.51 -3.06
N ARG A 456 6.65 -8.75 -2.38
CA ARG A 456 6.54 -9.75 -1.30
C ARG A 456 5.90 -11.06 -1.75
N TRP A 457 4.79 -11.00 -2.51
CA TRP A 457 4.02 -12.13 -3.02
C TRP A 457 4.23 -12.33 -4.53
N ASN A 458 5.45 -12.65 -4.95
CA ASN A 458 5.77 -12.75 -6.37
C ASN A 458 5.58 -14.18 -6.89
N PRO A 459 4.65 -14.45 -7.83
CA PRO A 459 4.40 -15.78 -8.33
C PRO A 459 5.60 -16.37 -9.10
N LEU A 460 6.45 -15.52 -9.69
CA LEU A 460 7.60 -15.96 -10.47
C LEU A 460 8.61 -16.78 -9.65
N LEU A 461 8.64 -16.61 -8.33
CA LEU A 461 9.52 -17.39 -7.46
C LEU A 461 9.07 -18.86 -7.39
N LEU A 462 7.76 -19.13 -7.32
CA LEU A 462 7.25 -20.51 -7.40
C LEU A 462 7.24 -21.04 -8.84
N VAL A 463 6.97 -20.18 -9.84
CA VAL A 463 7.08 -20.55 -11.26
C VAL A 463 8.50 -21.00 -11.61
N ALA A 464 9.52 -20.33 -11.08
CA ALA A 464 10.92 -20.72 -11.25
C ALA A 464 11.24 -22.08 -10.59
N GLN A 465 10.51 -22.45 -9.53
CA GLN A 465 10.52 -23.80 -8.96
C GLN A 465 9.62 -24.78 -9.72
N GLY A 466 9.00 -24.38 -10.84
CA GLY A 466 8.22 -25.24 -11.71
C GLY A 466 6.83 -25.61 -11.18
N TYR A 467 6.20 -24.68 -10.46
CA TYR A 467 4.78 -24.71 -10.12
C TYR A 467 3.97 -23.87 -11.11
N ALA A 468 2.72 -24.26 -11.35
CA ALA A 468 1.73 -23.33 -11.87
C ALA A 468 1.13 -22.55 -10.68
N VAL A 469 0.98 -21.24 -10.81
CA VAL A 469 0.46 -20.37 -9.74
C VAL A 469 -0.86 -19.75 -10.20
N ALA A 470 -1.94 -20.03 -9.48
CA ALA A 470 -3.24 -19.45 -9.72
C ALA A 470 -3.52 -18.30 -8.76
N LEU A 471 -3.96 -17.17 -9.29
CA LEU A 471 -4.25 -15.91 -8.60
C LEU A 471 -5.71 -15.52 -8.88
N PRO A 472 -6.70 -16.11 -8.17
CA PRO A 472 -8.12 -15.83 -8.36
C PRO A 472 -8.54 -14.52 -7.67
N ASN A 473 -9.47 -13.80 -8.30
CA ASN A 473 -10.17 -12.64 -7.74
C ASN A 473 -11.62 -13.04 -7.39
N PRO A 474 -11.87 -13.64 -6.21
CA PRO A 474 -13.23 -14.01 -5.78
C PRO A 474 -14.09 -12.77 -5.50
N ARG A 475 -15.40 -12.94 -5.27
CA ARG A 475 -16.24 -11.80 -4.86
C ARG A 475 -15.64 -11.09 -3.64
N GLY A 476 -15.80 -9.77 -3.60
CA GLY A 476 -15.04 -8.88 -2.73
C GLY A 476 -13.89 -8.17 -3.43
N SER A 477 -13.32 -8.75 -4.49
CA SER A 477 -12.23 -8.10 -5.21
C SER A 477 -12.68 -6.80 -5.89
N THR A 478 -11.78 -5.81 -5.91
CA THR A 478 -11.98 -4.55 -6.63
C THR A 478 -11.90 -4.76 -8.15
N GLY A 479 -12.36 -3.79 -8.94
CA GLY A 479 -12.24 -3.81 -10.40
C GLY A 479 -13.30 -4.60 -11.17
N PHE A 480 -14.23 -5.27 -10.47
CA PHE A 480 -15.35 -6.03 -11.07
C PHE A 480 -16.74 -5.43 -10.80
N GLY A 481 -16.79 -4.26 -10.17
CA GLY A 481 -18.02 -3.50 -9.88
C GLY A 481 -18.46 -3.56 -8.42
N GLN A 482 -19.28 -2.58 -8.00
CA GLN A 482 -19.67 -2.41 -6.60
C GLN A 482 -20.44 -3.62 -6.04
N ASP A 483 -21.31 -4.25 -6.84
CA ASP A 483 -22.07 -5.42 -6.41
C ASP A 483 -21.17 -6.63 -6.12
N PHE A 484 -20.07 -6.76 -6.87
CA PHE A 484 -19.08 -7.81 -6.64
C PHE A 484 -18.34 -7.60 -5.31
N VAL A 485 -17.99 -6.35 -4.99
CA VAL A 485 -17.41 -5.99 -3.68
C VAL A 485 -18.42 -6.18 -2.54
N GLN A 486 -19.68 -5.83 -2.77
CA GLN A 486 -20.76 -5.99 -1.78
C GLN A 486 -20.95 -7.47 -1.37
N GLY A 487 -20.61 -8.42 -2.23
CA GLY A 487 -20.82 -9.86 -2.02
C GLY A 487 -20.09 -10.48 -0.83
N ILE A 488 -19.13 -9.77 -0.21
CA ILE A 488 -18.44 -10.21 1.02
C ILE A 488 -18.88 -9.46 2.28
N TRP A 489 -19.65 -8.38 2.14
CA TRP A 489 -19.98 -7.49 3.25
C TRP A 489 -21.05 -8.12 4.13
N GLY A 490 -20.89 -8.03 5.45
CA GLY A 490 -21.86 -8.58 6.40
C GLY A 490 -21.50 -9.93 7.02
N ASN A 491 -20.20 -10.20 7.23
CA ASN A 491 -19.72 -11.43 7.89
C ASN A 491 -20.17 -12.71 7.14
N VAL A 492 -19.86 -12.77 5.85
CA VAL A 492 -20.25 -13.87 4.94
C VAL A 492 -19.08 -14.49 4.17
N TRP A 493 -17.86 -14.17 4.57
CA TRP A 493 -16.65 -14.58 3.84
C TRP A 493 -16.54 -16.11 3.66
N GLY A 494 -16.87 -16.89 4.68
CA GLY A 494 -16.84 -18.35 4.62
C GLY A 494 -17.97 -19.00 3.79
N ASP A 495 -18.88 -18.21 3.22
CA ASP A 495 -19.98 -18.71 2.40
C ASP A 495 -19.65 -18.66 0.90
N GLN A 496 -20.21 -17.71 0.18
CA GLN A 496 -20.16 -17.71 -1.27
C GLN A 496 -18.78 -17.29 -1.82
N CYS A 497 -17.99 -16.48 -1.10
CA CYS A 497 -16.59 -16.22 -1.45
C CYS A 497 -15.74 -17.51 -1.38
N TYR A 498 -15.96 -18.37 -0.39
CA TYR A 498 -15.34 -19.70 -0.36
C TYR A 498 -15.75 -20.56 -1.57
N ARG A 499 -17.03 -20.53 -1.96
CA ARG A 499 -17.51 -21.27 -3.15
C ARG A 499 -16.90 -20.76 -4.46
N ASP A 500 -16.67 -19.45 -4.57
CA ASP A 500 -15.95 -18.87 -5.71
C ASP A 500 -14.55 -19.47 -5.85
N LEU A 501 -13.80 -19.52 -4.75
CA LEU A 501 -12.46 -20.09 -4.71
C LEU A 501 -12.47 -21.58 -5.07
N MET A 502 -13.41 -22.37 -4.53
CA MET A 502 -13.50 -23.80 -4.83
C MET A 502 -13.92 -24.06 -6.29
N ALA A 503 -14.81 -23.24 -6.87
CA ALA A 503 -15.17 -23.36 -8.27
C ALA A 503 -13.96 -23.13 -9.20
N VAL A 504 -13.11 -22.14 -8.89
CA VAL A 504 -11.86 -21.93 -9.63
C VAL A 504 -10.91 -23.12 -9.45
N ALA A 505 -10.69 -23.58 -8.22
CA ALA A 505 -9.83 -24.74 -7.95
C ALA A 505 -10.29 -25.99 -8.71
N ASP A 506 -11.60 -26.26 -8.73
CA ASP A 506 -12.20 -27.35 -9.50
C ASP A 506 -11.94 -27.22 -10.99
N ALA A 507 -12.22 -26.05 -11.58
CA ALA A 507 -11.99 -25.81 -12.99
C ALA A 507 -10.51 -26.02 -13.37
N LEU A 508 -9.58 -25.50 -12.58
CA LEU A 508 -8.14 -25.68 -12.81
C LEU A 508 -7.70 -27.14 -12.70
N CYS A 509 -8.24 -27.89 -11.73
CA CYS A 509 -7.98 -29.33 -11.58
C CYS A 509 -8.51 -30.19 -12.73
N THR A 510 -9.37 -29.67 -13.62
CA THR A 510 -9.80 -30.42 -14.83
C THR A 510 -8.84 -30.26 -16.01
N ARG A 511 -7.89 -29.33 -15.95
CA ARG A 511 -6.99 -29.04 -17.06
C ARG A 511 -5.92 -30.12 -17.20
N THR A 512 -5.50 -30.40 -18.44
CA THR A 512 -4.47 -31.39 -18.72
C THR A 512 -3.04 -30.90 -18.43
N ASP A 513 -2.83 -29.59 -18.32
CA ASP A 513 -1.54 -28.97 -17.97
C ASP A 513 -1.36 -28.77 -16.45
N VAL A 514 -2.34 -29.16 -15.63
CA VAL A 514 -2.33 -29.09 -14.17
C VAL A 514 -2.38 -30.51 -13.57
N ASP A 515 -1.55 -30.76 -12.56
CA ASP A 515 -1.57 -32.00 -11.80
C ASP A 515 -2.56 -31.89 -10.62
N ALA A 516 -3.78 -32.39 -10.82
CA ALA A 516 -4.84 -32.34 -9.80
C ALA A 516 -4.50 -33.10 -8.50
N GLY A 517 -3.56 -34.06 -8.54
CA GLY A 517 -3.10 -34.78 -7.35
C GLY A 517 -2.03 -34.03 -6.55
N ARG A 518 -1.49 -32.94 -7.10
CA ARG A 518 -0.44 -32.13 -6.48
C ARG A 518 -0.85 -30.66 -6.44
N THR A 519 -1.81 -30.37 -5.57
CA THR A 519 -2.30 -29.01 -5.34
C THR A 519 -2.09 -28.57 -3.90
N MET A 520 -1.76 -27.30 -3.71
CA MET A 520 -1.70 -26.65 -2.39
C MET A 520 -2.47 -25.32 -2.45
N ALA A 521 -2.89 -24.83 -1.28
CA ALA A 521 -3.47 -23.49 -1.16
C ALA A 521 -2.64 -22.63 -0.20
N MET A 522 -2.52 -21.34 -0.51
CA MET A 522 -1.81 -20.39 0.32
C MET A 522 -2.39 -18.99 0.27
N GLY A 523 -2.11 -18.19 1.29
CA GLY A 523 -2.45 -16.77 1.29
C GLY A 523 -1.98 -16.04 2.54
N GLY A 524 -1.98 -14.71 2.44
CA GLY A 524 -1.68 -13.80 3.55
C GLY A 524 -2.90 -12.99 3.97
N SER A 525 -3.00 -12.57 5.23
CA SER A 525 -4.13 -11.74 5.70
C SER A 525 -5.48 -12.43 5.43
N PHE A 526 -6.44 -11.77 4.77
CA PHE A 526 -7.68 -12.40 4.30
C PHE A 526 -7.46 -13.69 3.49
N GLY A 527 -6.47 -13.72 2.59
CA GLY A 527 -6.14 -14.94 1.83
C GLY A 527 -5.65 -16.08 2.73
N GLY A 528 -4.97 -15.75 3.82
CA GLY A 528 -4.61 -16.69 4.87
C GLY A 528 -5.82 -17.15 5.69
N TYR A 529 -6.77 -16.25 5.97
CA TYR A 529 -8.06 -16.61 6.58
C TYR A 529 -8.86 -17.57 5.69
N MET A 530 -8.91 -17.34 4.37
CA MET A 530 -9.54 -18.28 3.43
C MET A 530 -8.79 -19.59 3.30
N THR A 531 -7.45 -19.56 3.36
CA THR A 531 -6.65 -20.79 3.46
C THR A 531 -6.99 -21.57 4.73
N ASN A 532 -7.16 -20.87 5.86
CA ASN A 532 -7.55 -21.49 7.13
C ASN A 532 -8.96 -22.07 7.06
N TRP A 533 -9.91 -21.34 6.46
CA TRP A 533 -11.27 -21.83 6.26
C TRP A 533 -11.27 -23.07 5.37
N ILE A 534 -10.57 -23.06 4.23
CA ILE A 534 -10.39 -24.22 3.34
C ILE A 534 -9.94 -25.46 4.13
N GLY A 535 -8.95 -25.31 5.01
CA GLY A 535 -8.44 -26.41 5.84
C GLY A 535 -9.48 -27.05 6.75
N THR A 536 -10.55 -26.32 7.11
CA THR A 536 -11.67 -26.87 7.88
C THR A 536 -12.79 -27.46 7.03
N GLN A 537 -12.85 -27.12 5.74
CA GLN A 537 -13.93 -27.51 4.84
C GLN A 537 -13.58 -28.71 3.93
N THR A 538 -12.30 -28.92 3.62
CA THR A 538 -11.86 -29.98 2.70
C THR A 538 -10.41 -30.41 2.96
N ASP A 539 -10.06 -31.64 2.59
CA ASP A 539 -8.72 -32.21 2.64
C ASP A 539 -8.09 -32.43 1.26
N ARG A 540 -8.70 -31.87 0.18
CA ARG A 540 -8.25 -32.07 -1.21
C ARG A 540 -6.84 -31.53 -1.52
N PHE A 541 -6.38 -30.54 -0.76
CA PHE A 541 -5.07 -29.93 -0.93
C PHE A 541 -4.03 -30.73 -0.15
N ALA A 542 -2.87 -30.95 -0.74
CA ALA A 542 -1.80 -31.73 -0.12
C ALA A 542 -1.15 -31.02 1.08
N CYS A 543 -1.12 -29.69 1.06
CA CYS A 543 -0.69 -28.85 2.18
C CYS A 543 -1.28 -27.43 2.07
N LEU A 544 -1.21 -26.68 3.18
CA LEU A 544 -1.70 -25.30 3.30
C LEU A 544 -0.61 -24.38 3.86
N VAL A 545 -0.50 -23.15 3.35
CA VAL A 545 0.42 -22.13 3.87
C VAL A 545 -0.34 -20.86 4.22
N THR A 546 -0.31 -20.46 5.47
CA THR A 546 -1.08 -19.30 5.98
C THR A 546 -0.14 -18.29 6.63
N HIS A 547 -0.23 -17.02 6.23
CA HIS A 547 0.64 -15.95 6.71
C HIS A 547 -0.16 -14.78 7.29
N ALA A 548 0.26 -14.25 8.45
CA ALA A 548 -0.32 -13.05 9.05
C ALA A 548 -1.85 -13.03 9.00
N SER A 549 -2.47 -14.14 9.39
CA SER A 549 -3.87 -14.44 9.07
C SER A 549 -4.78 -14.44 10.29
N ILE A 550 -6.05 -14.72 10.04
CA ILE A 550 -7.13 -14.71 11.02
C ILE A 550 -7.64 -16.14 11.20
N ALA A 551 -7.82 -16.58 12.45
CA ALA A 551 -8.40 -17.89 12.77
C ALA A 551 -9.67 -17.77 13.63
N THR A 552 -9.78 -16.67 14.39
CA THR A 552 -10.94 -16.27 15.19
C THR A 552 -11.54 -14.99 14.61
N MET A 553 -12.84 -14.70 14.82
CA MET A 553 -13.41 -13.42 14.35
C MET A 553 -13.71 -12.46 15.50
N ALA A 554 -14.40 -12.93 16.54
CA ALA A 554 -14.76 -12.11 17.68
C ALA A 554 -13.54 -11.66 18.50
N GLN A 555 -12.61 -12.57 18.78
CA GLN A 555 -11.37 -12.24 19.49
C GLN A 555 -10.48 -11.31 18.65
N PHE A 556 -10.20 -11.69 17.40
CA PHE A 556 -9.42 -10.88 16.46
C PHE A 556 -9.87 -9.41 16.44
N THR A 557 -11.19 -9.18 16.33
CA THR A 557 -11.76 -7.83 16.26
C THR A 557 -11.48 -7.02 17.53
N GLY A 558 -11.34 -7.66 18.69
CA GLY A 558 -11.01 -6.99 19.95
C GLY A 558 -9.54 -6.61 20.11
N VAL A 559 -8.63 -7.19 19.31
CA VAL A 559 -7.18 -7.01 19.46
C VAL A 559 -6.51 -6.33 18.27
N THR A 560 -7.08 -6.37 17.08
CA THR A 560 -6.55 -5.66 15.89
C THR A 560 -6.37 -4.15 16.12
N ASP A 561 -5.51 -3.52 15.32
CA ASP A 561 -5.28 -2.07 15.29
C ASP A 561 -6.50 -1.29 14.77
N HIS A 562 -7.41 -1.96 14.08
CA HIS A 562 -8.53 -1.34 13.36
C HIS A 562 -9.91 -1.93 13.75
N PRO A 563 -10.27 -2.00 15.05
CA PRO A 563 -11.41 -2.79 15.50
C PRO A 563 -12.77 -2.28 14.96
N ALA A 564 -12.93 -0.96 14.81
CA ALA A 564 -14.18 -0.36 14.38
C ALA A 564 -14.50 -0.68 12.90
N TRP A 565 -13.50 -0.58 12.02
CA TRP A 565 -13.58 -1.03 10.63
C TRP A 565 -14.11 -2.45 10.50
N TRP A 566 -13.54 -3.40 11.25
CA TRP A 566 -13.98 -4.78 11.16
C TRP A 566 -15.41 -5.00 11.66
N TYR A 567 -15.91 -4.22 12.63
CA TYR A 567 -17.35 -4.27 12.95
C TYR A 567 -18.22 -3.84 11.75
N LEU A 568 -17.82 -2.78 11.05
CA LEU A 568 -18.56 -2.26 9.90
C LEU A 568 -18.59 -3.28 8.77
N GLU A 569 -17.44 -3.83 8.40
CA GLU A 569 -17.32 -4.85 7.36
C GLU A 569 -18.09 -6.15 7.70
N MET A 570 -18.15 -6.48 9.00
CA MET A 570 -18.91 -7.63 9.53
C MET A 570 -20.39 -7.35 9.73
N GLY A 571 -20.96 -6.34 9.07
CA GLY A 571 -22.41 -6.10 9.07
C GLY A 571 -22.92 -5.25 10.23
N GLY A 572 -22.02 -4.65 11.02
CA GLY A 572 -22.34 -4.03 12.30
C GLY A 572 -22.75 -5.04 13.38
N GLU A 573 -22.44 -6.32 13.19
CA GLU A 573 -22.68 -7.35 14.22
C GLU A 573 -21.85 -7.06 15.48
N ASN A 574 -22.40 -7.39 16.65
CA ASN A 574 -21.76 -7.12 17.93
C ASN A 574 -21.11 -8.38 18.49
N PRO A 575 -19.77 -8.55 18.40
CA PRO A 575 -19.09 -9.74 18.91
C PRO A 575 -19.09 -9.86 20.44
N TYR A 576 -19.46 -8.81 21.17
CA TYR A 576 -19.57 -8.86 22.63
C TYR A 576 -20.94 -9.31 23.11
N ALA A 577 -21.97 -9.18 22.26
CA ALA A 577 -23.31 -9.63 22.57
C ALA A 577 -23.49 -11.12 22.23
N ASP A 578 -22.93 -11.55 21.08
CA ASP A 578 -23.05 -12.92 20.58
C ASP A 578 -21.75 -13.34 19.85
N PRO A 579 -20.68 -13.67 20.60
CA PRO A 579 -19.40 -14.04 20.01
C PRO A 579 -19.47 -15.32 19.18
N GLU A 580 -20.37 -16.25 19.51
CA GLU A 580 -20.53 -17.51 18.77
C GLU A 580 -21.10 -17.25 17.38
N ARG A 581 -22.16 -16.43 17.27
CA ARG A 581 -22.71 -16.03 15.97
C ARG A 581 -21.73 -15.21 15.14
N PHE A 582 -20.97 -14.33 15.77
CA PHE A 582 -19.95 -13.54 15.07
C PHE A 582 -18.85 -14.45 14.50
N ASP A 583 -18.50 -15.53 15.22
CA ASP A 583 -17.54 -16.56 14.81
C ASP A 583 -18.10 -17.64 13.86
N ARG A 584 -19.31 -17.48 13.29
CA ARG A 584 -19.93 -18.53 12.43
C ARG A 584 -19.02 -19.03 11.29
N TYR A 585 -18.18 -18.16 10.75
CA TYR A 585 -17.20 -18.45 9.70
C TYR A 585 -15.75 -18.36 10.22
N ALA A 586 -15.52 -18.45 11.53
CA ALA A 586 -14.17 -18.50 12.08
C ALA A 586 -13.60 -19.93 11.97
N PRO A 587 -12.44 -20.13 11.30
CA PRO A 587 -11.83 -21.45 11.16
C PRO A 587 -11.66 -22.20 12.48
N ILE A 588 -11.35 -21.50 13.57
CA ILE A 588 -11.15 -22.13 14.88
C ILE A 588 -12.37 -22.92 15.37
N ARG A 589 -13.59 -22.54 14.95
CA ARG A 589 -14.84 -23.24 15.34
C ARG A 589 -14.98 -24.61 14.69
N GLN A 590 -14.27 -24.84 13.59
CA GLN A 590 -14.32 -26.08 12.80
C GLN A 590 -12.95 -26.77 12.72
N VAL A 591 -12.00 -26.39 13.59
CA VAL A 591 -10.62 -26.88 13.55
C VAL A 591 -10.52 -28.40 13.71
N SER A 592 -11.48 -29.06 14.37
CA SER A 592 -11.52 -30.52 14.48
C SER A 592 -11.64 -31.25 13.14
N ASN A 593 -12.18 -30.57 12.11
CA ASN A 593 -12.31 -31.09 10.76
C ASN A 593 -10.98 -31.01 9.99
N TRP A 594 -10.04 -30.19 10.43
CA TRP A 594 -8.77 -29.98 9.74
C TRP A 594 -7.90 -31.24 9.83
N LYS A 595 -7.36 -31.68 8.67
CA LYS A 595 -6.44 -32.82 8.55
C LYS A 595 -5.20 -32.54 7.69
N THR A 596 -5.28 -31.57 6.79
CA THR A 596 -4.20 -31.22 5.85
C THR A 596 -3.00 -30.57 6.57
N PRO A 597 -1.75 -30.98 6.28
CA PRO A 597 -0.56 -30.35 6.82
C PRO A 597 -0.50 -28.83 6.58
N ALA A 598 -0.04 -28.06 7.56
CA ALA A 598 -0.05 -26.60 7.49
C ALA A 598 1.26 -25.93 7.94
N LEU A 599 1.72 -24.93 7.18
CA LEU A 599 2.77 -23.99 7.59
C LEU A 599 2.13 -22.65 7.97
N ILE A 600 2.36 -22.20 9.19
CA ILE A 600 1.87 -20.93 9.74
C ILE A 600 3.06 -19.97 9.84
N ILE A 601 2.92 -18.77 9.29
CA ILE A 601 3.99 -17.76 9.29
C ILE A 601 3.48 -16.42 9.84
N HIS A 602 4.22 -15.76 10.73
CA HIS A 602 3.75 -14.52 11.38
C HIS A 602 4.88 -13.57 11.79
N GLY A 603 4.64 -12.26 11.73
CA GLY A 603 5.52 -11.23 12.32
C GLY A 603 5.00 -10.77 13.69
N GLU A 604 5.83 -10.73 14.74
CA GLU A 604 5.33 -10.38 16.09
C GLU A 604 4.91 -8.91 16.23
N CYS A 605 5.41 -8.02 15.37
CA CYS A 605 5.00 -6.62 15.33
C CYS A 605 3.75 -6.40 14.45
N ASP A 606 3.06 -7.46 14.01
CA ASP A 606 1.80 -7.32 13.29
C ASP A 606 0.67 -6.92 14.24
N TYR A 607 0.17 -5.69 14.11
CA TYR A 607 -1.02 -5.23 14.83
C TYR A 607 -2.28 -5.26 13.97
N ARG A 608 -2.18 -5.47 12.66
CA ARG A 608 -3.34 -5.67 11.77
C ARG A 608 -3.99 -7.02 12.02
N CYS A 609 -3.20 -8.09 11.98
CA CYS A 609 -3.57 -9.45 12.38
C CYS A 609 -2.65 -9.89 13.53
N PRO A 610 -3.02 -9.63 14.80
CA PRO A 610 -2.13 -9.89 15.92
C PRO A 610 -1.63 -11.33 16.05
N VAL A 611 -0.38 -11.49 16.46
CA VAL A 611 0.33 -12.79 16.55
C VAL A 611 -0.39 -13.88 17.36
N ASN A 612 -1.29 -13.51 18.27
CA ASN A 612 -2.14 -14.48 18.98
C ASN A 612 -2.98 -15.34 18.03
N GLU A 613 -3.34 -14.86 16.84
CA GLU A 613 -4.08 -15.66 15.85
C GLU A 613 -3.26 -16.85 15.35
N ALA A 614 -1.99 -16.64 15.02
CA ALA A 614 -1.09 -17.72 14.60
C ALA A 614 -0.78 -18.70 15.73
N LEU A 615 -0.50 -18.19 16.94
CA LEU A 615 -0.21 -19.05 18.10
C LEU A 615 -1.41 -19.92 18.48
N ASN A 616 -2.62 -19.34 18.47
CA ASN A 616 -3.86 -20.07 18.74
C ASN A 616 -4.12 -21.16 17.69
N LEU A 617 -3.97 -20.82 16.40
CA LEU A 617 -4.14 -21.80 15.32
C LEU A 617 -3.11 -22.93 15.43
N PHE A 618 -1.84 -22.61 15.66
CA PHE A 618 -0.78 -23.62 15.77
C PHE A 618 -1.04 -24.61 16.91
N GLU A 619 -1.39 -24.11 18.10
CA GLU A 619 -1.75 -24.96 19.24
C GLU A 619 -2.98 -25.83 18.92
N ALA A 620 -4.02 -25.26 18.32
CA ALA A 620 -5.22 -26.01 17.97
C ALA A 620 -4.95 -27.14 16.97
N LEU A 621 -4.11 -26.90 15.95
CA LEU A 621 -3.70 -27.92 15.00
C LEU A 621 -2.88 -29.02 15.66
N GLN A 622 -1.90 -28.66 16.51
CA GLN A 622 -1.08 -29.63 17.27
C GLN A 622 -1.94 -30.49 18.19
N TYR A 623 -2.89 -29.87 18.91
CA TYR A 623 -3.83 -30.57 19.79
C TYR A 623 -4.65 -31.64 19.04
N HIS A 624 -5.06 -31.34 17.81
CA HIS A 624 -5.80 -32.27 16.95
C HIS A 624 -4.92 -33.22 16.13
N GLY A 625 -3.60 -33.22 16.35
CA GLY A 625 -2.65 -34.11 15.68
C GLY A 625 -2.45 -33.80 14.19
N VAL A 626 -2.76 -32.58 13.75
CA VAL A 626 -2.48 -32.12 12.39
C VAL A 626 -0.99 -31.80 12.28
N PRO A 627 -0.26 -32.34 11.29
CA PRO A 627 1.13 -31.94 11.05
C PRO A 627 1.20 -30.44 10.76
N SER A 628 1.82 -29.66 11.65
CA SER A 628 1.92 -28.23 11.49
C SER A 628 3.30 -27.68 11.86
N GLU A 629 3.71 -26.62 11.17
CA GLU A 629 4.95 -25.88 11.39
C GLU A 629 4.61 -24.40 11.66
N LEU A 630 5.41 -23.75 12.51
CA LEU A 630 5.25 -22.33 12.85
C LEU A 630 6.59 -21.60 12.63
N LEU A 631 6.56 -20.55 11.82
CA LEU A 631 7.68 -19.63 11.58
C LEU A 631 7.32 -18.22 12.05
N VAL A 632 8.08 -17.69 13.00
CA VAL A 632 7.83 -16.37 13.59
C VAL A 632 9.02 -15.44 13.34
N PHE A 633 8.73 -14.20 12.94
CA PHE A 633 9.70 -13.12 12.76
C PHE A 633 9.48 -12.05 13.86
N PRO A 634 10.29 -12.03 14.93
CA PRO A 634 10.05 -11.16 16.09
C PRO A 634 10.06 -9.66 15.80
N ASP A 635 10.77 -9.26 14.76
CA ASP A 635 11.05 -7.86 14.42
C ASP A 635 10.52 -7.46 13.04
N GLU A 636 9.50 -8.17 12.57
CA GLU A 636 8.71 -7.90 11.36
C GLU A 636 7.24 -7.64 11.72
N ASN A 637 6.53 -6.95 10.85
CA ASN A 637 5.13 -6.58 11.05
C ASN A 637 4.19 -7.49 10.24
N HIS A 638 3.02 -6.98 9.85
CA HIS A 638 2.07 -7.69 8.96
C HIS A 638 2.76 -8.21 7.68
N TRP A 639 3.84 -7.55 7.28
CA TRP A 639 4.70 -7.91 6.17
C TRP A 639 6.09 -8.33 6.66
N ILE A 640 6.71 -9.25 5.93
CA ILE A 640 8.13 -9.59 6.11
C ILE A 640 8.92 -8.75 5.11
N LEU A 641 9.74 -7.82 5.61
CA LEU A 641 10.35 -6.74 4.82
C LEU A 641 11.86 -6.80 4.76
N LYS A 642 12.54 -7.26 5.82
CA LYS A 642 14.00 -7.32 5.83
C LYS A 642 14.48 -8.32 4.79
N PRO A 643 15.49 -7.97 3.97
CA PRO A 643 16.04 -8.83 2.92
C PRO A 643 16.24 -10.29 3.33
N ARG A 644 16.92 -10.53 4.46
CA ARG A 644 17.21 -11.89 4.96
C ARG A 644 15.98 -12.62 5.46
N ASN A 645 15.02 -11.91 6.03
CA ASN A 645 13.77 -12.50 6.49
C ASN A 645 12.87 -12.88 5.31
N VAL A 646 12.88 -12.09 4.22
CA VAL A 646 12.20 -12.46 2.96
C VAL A 646 12.79 -13.74 2.38
N VAL A 647 14.13 -13.89 2.40
CA VAL A 647 14.79 -15.14 1.98
C VAL A 647 14.30 -16.32 2.82
N ALA A 648 14.40 -16.21 4.15
CA ALA A 648 13.96 -17.27 5.07
C ALA A 648 12.47 -17.62 4.91
N TRP A 649 11.61 -16.62 4.65
CA TRP A 649 10.19 -16.81 4.38
C TRP A 649 9.97 -17.70 3.16
N TYR A 650 10.58 -17.35 2.02
CA TYR A 650 10.41 -18.12 0.78
C TYR A 650 11.08 -19.50 0.86
N GLU A 651 12.24 -19.61 1.49
CA GLU A 651 12.90 -20.90 1.70
C GLU A 651 12.00 -21.85 2.48
N ALA A 652 11.40 -21.39 3.59
CA ALA A 652 10.48 -22.19 4.38
C ALA A 652 9.24 -22.61 3.57
N VAL A 653 8.66 -21.69 2.79
CA VAL A 653 7.52 -22.02 1.92
C VAL A 653 7.91 -23.05 0.86
N ILE A 654 9.01 -22.83 0.13
CA ILE A 654 9.48 -23.72 -0.95
C ILE A 654 9.82 -25.10 -0.41
N GLU A 655 10.50 -25.19 0.74
CA GLU A 655 10.84 -26.47 1.37
C GLU A 655 9.59 -27.22 1.81
N PHE A 656 8.66 -26.53 2.47
CA PHE A 656 7.40 -27.12 2.93
C PHE A 656 6.56 -27.66 1.77
N ILE A 657 6.35 -26.87 0.71
CA ILE A 657 5.60 -27.35 -0.46
C ILE A 657 6.34 -28.45 -1.21
N GLY A 658 7.68 -28.45 -1.24
CA GLY A 658 8.49 -29.50 -1.85
C GLY A 658 8.27 -30.86 -1.18
N ARG A 659 8.27 -30.88 0.16
CA ARG A 659 8.02 -32.10 0.96
C ARG A 659 6.62 -32.68 0.71
N HIS A 660 5.61 -31.85 0.53
CA HIS A 660 4.21 -32.30 0.41
C HIS A 660 3.72 -32.51 -1.03
N LEU A 661 4.33 -31.86 -2.02
CA LEU A 661 3.99 -32.01 -3.44
C LEU A 661 4.98 -32.90 -4.22
N GLY A 662 5.98 -33.49 -3.56
CA GLY A 662 6.84 -34.51 -4.13
C GLY A 662 7.85 -33.97 -5.14
N ARG A 663 8.75 -33.10 -4.68
CA ARG A 663 9.97 -32.71 -5.41
C ARG A 663 11.23 -33.00 -4.61
#